data_AF-A0ABC8V6T7-F1
#
_entry.id   AF-A0ABC8V6T7-F1
#
_cell.length_a   1.000
_cell.length_b   1.000
_cell.length_c   1.000
_cell.angle_alpha   90.00
_cell.angle_beta   90.00
_cell.angle_gamma   90.00
#
_symmetry.space_group_name_H-M   'P 1'
#
loop_
_entity.id
_entity.type
_entity.pdbx_description
1 polymer ?
#
loop_
_entity_poly.entity_id
_entity_poly.type
_entity_poly.pdbx_seq_one_letter_code
_entity_poly.pdbx_strand_id
1 'polypeptide(L)'
;MSLDILLSGKFLISSGAAAKPPSRKLITLLAAGASPSRPRSLSSSSLRPRRVRTVPSSPTKQAPRPAGRSSSDATVKRRGRRSKVEGEQGGAGGGGERVGECVPSTEEASISVGTPYQNGDPLGRKELGRCVVEWLRQGMRSMASKFAAAELEGDPATAALALEWGSAEGRLGFVIQAQPYLSAIPMPQGLEALCLKACTQYPTLFDHFQRELRDVLLGYQNQGLISDWRDTQSWRILKEMASSSQHRAAVRRTSPRPKAVHSSIGISLKKVRLMQARIEEFVRHMSDLLQIERDVELEFTQEELNATPTLDDDSEPTKPVEYLVSHGQAQQERCDTICNLNVISSSTGLGGLHLVLFRVEGGHKLPPTTLSPGDMVCVRTCNSRGEGATSCKQGIVYNFGEDGCSITVALESRHGDATFSRLFGKSVRIDRIQGLADALTYERNLEALLLLQRNGLQKDNVAIGVVATLFGDSKDVVKMAKNNLTDWDESSEPGLSLSERYAFDASQLKALRLGLNKKRPVLTIQGSPGTGKTVLLTEIIVRAVKQGERVLVTAPSNAAVDNMVESLSSTGLNIVRVGNPVRLSPSVASKSLGEIVNGRLRQFRKELERKRTDLRKDLRQCIEDDSLAAGIRQLLKQLGRDLESKEKETIREVLSDAQIVLSTNTGAGDPLIRKTGCFDLVIIEEAGQAIEPACWIPILQGKRCILAGDHCQLAPVILSRKALDGGLGISLLERAPSLHDGLLTTRLTVQYRMHDSIAMWASNEMYHGLLKSSRSVASHLLADSPVVKATWITRCPLLLLDTRMPYGALNIGCKEHLDPAGTGSFYNEGEADIVTQQVLNLVHCGVSPTAIVVQSPYIAQVQLLREKLEQYPELFAVEVSTIDSFQGREADAVIISMVRSNPLGAVGFLGDSRRINVAITRARKHVTVVCDTSTICHSTFLARLLRHIRRYGQVKHVAPGSLDGVSGLGFSQPTLPSIS
;
A
#
# COMPACT_ATOMS: atom_id res chain seq x y z
N MET A 1 -26.28 76.38 -21.78
CA MET A 1 -27.38 75.51 -22.21
C MET A 1 -27.02 74.87 -23.54
N SER A 2 -26.58 73.62 -23.61
CA SER A 2 -25.63 72.86 -22.77
C SER A 2 -25.41 71.52 -23.48
N LEU A 3 -24.19 71.22 -23.94
CA LEU A 3 -23.10 70.52 -23.22
C LEU A 3 -23.47 69.06 -22.86
N ASP A 4 -22.82 68.00 -23.36
CA ASP A 4 -21.36 67.61 -23.37
C ASP A 4 -20.98 66.79 -22.11
N ILE A 5 -20.03 65.83 -22.09
CA ILE A 5 -19.03 65.29 -23.05
C ILE A 5 -18.88 63.76 -22.73
N LEU A 6 -18.57 62.76 -23.60
CA LEU A 6 -17.58 62.52 -24.67
C LEU A 6 -16.18 62.02 -24.20
N LEU A 7 -15.39 61.42 -25.12
CA LEU A 7 -14.01 60.87 -24.98
C LEU A 7 -13.90 59.57 -24.13
N SER A 8 -13.32 58.42 -24.55
CA SER A 8 -12.18 58.04 -25.40
C SER A 8 -10.80 58.10 -24.71
N GLY A 9 -9.84 57.19 -24.95
CA GLY A 9 -9.86 56.03 -25.84
C GLY A 9 -8.51 55.30 -25.99
N LYS A 10 -8.55 54.21 -26.77
CA LYS A 10 -7.47 53.36 -27.37
C LYS A 10 -5.97 53.70 -27.13
N PHE A 11 -5.22 52.64 -26.82
CA PHE A 11 -3.86 52.25 -27.31
C PHE A 11 -2.69 53.26 -27.31
N LEU A 12 -1.51 52.78 -26.89
CA LEU A 12 -0.28 52.97 -27.66
C LEU A 12 0.75 51.85 -27.42
N ILE A 13 1.71 51.70 -28.35
CA ILE A 13 2.77 50.69 -28.37
C ILE A 13 4.11 51.41 -28.54
N SER A 14 5.09 51.10 -27.69
CA SER A 14 6.52 51.41 -27.87
C SER A 14 7.31 50.53 -26.89
N SER A 15 8.30 49.68 -27.20
CA SER A 15 9.34 49.59 -28.24
C SER A 15 10.75 50.02 -27.78
N GLY A 16 11.38 49.16 -26.95
CA GLY A 16 12.78 48.74 -27.08
C GLY A 16 13.94 49.74 -26.91
N ALA A 17 14.85 49.42 -25.98
CA ALA A 17 16.26 49.80 -26.05
C ALA A 17 17.13 48.68 -25.43
N ALA A 18 18.36 48.51 -25.90
CA ALA A 18 19.30 47.50 -25.40
C ALA A 18 20.66 48.12 -25.09
N ALA A 19 21.30 47.67 -24.00
CA ALA A 19 22.67 48.04 -23.63
C ALA A 19 23.41 46.87 -22.97
N LYS A 20 24.74 46.83 -23.12
CA LYS A 20 25.64 45.79 -22.59
C LYS A 20 26.30 46.21 -21.26
N PRO A 21 26.84 45.27 -20.46
CA PRO A 21 27.36 45.54 -19.13
C PRO A 21 28.83 45.99 -19.10
N PRO A 22 29.28 46.66 -18.02
CA PRO A 22 30.69 46.78 -17.65
C PRO A 22 31.14 45.64 -16.71
N SER A 23 32.45 45.53 -16.45
CA SER A 23 33.04 44.41 -15.69
C SER A 23 34.16 44.85 -14.72
N ARG A 24 34.47 43.97 -13.75
CA ARG A 24 35.70 43.84 -12.94
C ARG A 24 36.71 45.00 -12.91
N LYS A 25 36.92 45.57 -11.70
CA LYS A 25 38.21 45.77 -10.98
C LYS A 25 37.86 46.25 -9.54
N LEU A 26 38.48 45.87 -8.41
CA LEU A 26 39.80 45.29 -8.05
C LEU A 26 40.92 46.33 -7.83
N ILE A 27 41.19 46.64 -6.55
CA ILE A 27 42.43 47.09 -5.85
C ILE A 27 41.97 47.47 -4.40
N THR A 28 42.57 47.21 -3.22
CA THR A 28 43.84 46.67 -2.63
C THR A 28 44.40 47.71 -1.61
N LEU A 29 45.23 47.28 -0.62
CA LEU A 29 45.90 48.06 0.47
C LEU A 29 45.03 48.36 1.73
N LEU A 30 45.50 48.30 2.99
CA LEU A 30 46.78 47.88 3.64
C LEU A 30 46.49 46.79 4.73
N ALA A 31 47.38 45.92 5.24
CA ALA A 31 48.85 45.80 5.32
C ALA A 31 49.56 46.32 6.61
N ALA A 32 49.42 45.58 7.73
CA ALA A 32 50.32 45.51 8.90
C ALA A 32 49.87 44.31 9.79
N GLY A 33 50.67 43.69 10.69
CA GLY A 33 52.10 43.82 10.98
C GLY A 33 52.46 43.25 12.38
N ALA A 34 53.64 42.62 12.50
CA ALA A 34 54.32 42.21 13.75
C ALA A 34 53.81 41.00 14.60
N SER A 35 54.79 40.32 15.19
CA SER A 35 54.82 39.35 16.31
C SER A 35 56.14 39.63 17.08
N PRO A 36 56.64 38.85 18.08
CA PRO A 36 56.10 37.75 18.90
C PRO A 36 56.40 37.94 20.43
N SER A 37 56.56 36.84 21.20
CA SER A 37 56.96 36.68 22.64
C SER A 37 55.84 36.84 23.71
N ARG A 38 55.69 36.04 24.81
CA ARG A 38 56.51 35.17 25.72
C ARG A 38 57.10 35.89 26.96
N PRO A 39 57.35 35.21 28.13
CA PRO A 39 56.68 34.02 28.72
C PRO A 39 56.62 33.95 30.29
N ARG A 40 55.97 32.89 30.84
CA ARG A 40 56.16 32.30 32.21
C ARG A 40 55.69 33.15 33.42
N SER A 41 55.46 32.60 34.62
CA SER A 41 55.86 31.30 35.26
C SER A 41 54.70 30.64 36.08
N LEU A 42 54.79 29.57 36.89
CA LEU A 42 55.91 28.72 37.40
C LEU A 42 55.47 27.24 37.70
N SER A 43 55.63 26.79 38.95
CA SER A 43 55.43 25.49 39.65
C SER A 43 53.96 25.06 39.84
N SER A 44 53.59 23.77 39.96
CA SER A 44 54.33 22.47 40.13
C SER A 44 53.32 21.28 40.08
N SER A 45 53.64 19.98 39.90
CA SER A 45 54.84 19.26 39.39
C SER A 45 54.55 17.74 39.18
N SER A 46 55.45 17.03 38.48
CA SER A 46 55.88 15.60 38.60
C SER A 46 55.02 14.49 39.27
N LEU A 47 54.94 13.23 38.81
CA LEU A 47 55.65 12.50 37.72
C LEU A 47 54.89 11.18 37.30
N ARG A 48 55.50 10.32 36.44
CA ARG A 48 54.95 9.06 35.82
C ARG A 48 55.58 7.77 36.45
N PRO A 49 55.51 6.51 35.90
CA PRO A 49 54.57 5.79 35.01
C PRO A 49 54.20 4.31 35.44
N ARG A 50 53.35 3.64 34.63
CA ARG A 50 53.04 2.17 34.50
C ARG A 50 54.05 1.11 35.05
N ARG A 51 53.53 -0.02 35.63
CA ARG A 51 53.70 -1.43 35.11
C ARG A 51 53.02 -2.58 35.91
N VAL A 52 52.59 -3.63 35.16
CA VAL A 52 52.57 -5.11 35.48
C VAL A 52 51.52 -5.71 36.45
N ARG A 53 51.22 -7.02 36.24
CA ARG A 53 50.29 -7.92 36.94
C ARG A 53 50.98 -8.78 38.03
N THR A 54 50.22 -9.23 39.03
CA THR A 54 50.28 -10.63 39.54
C THR A 54 48.99 -11.06 40.28
N VAL A 55 48.86 -12.37 40.48
CA VAL A 55 47.88 -13.14 41.31
C VAL A 55 48.73 -13.78 42.48
N PRO A 56 48.26 -14.54 43.51
CA PRO A 56 46.93 -15.13 43.76
C PRO A 56 46.44 -15.18 45.24
N SER A 57 45.25 -15.78 45.47
CA SER A 57 45.02 -16.75 46.56
C SER A 57 43.62 -17.41 46.48
N SER A 58 43.53 -18.71 46.76
CA SER A 58 42.29 -19.43 47.15
C SER A 58 42.42 -19.94 48.59
N PRO A 59 41.34 -20.51 49.18
CA PRO A 59 41.36 -21.97 49.36
C PRO A 59 39.98 -22.65 49.13
N THR A 60 39.83 -23.92 49.56
CA THR A 60 38.83 -24.90 49.08
C THR A 60 38.07 -25.63 50.21
N LYS A 61 37.17 -26.59 49.82
CA LYS A 61 36.42 -27.61 50.61
C LYS A 61 34.96 -27.22 50.96
N GLN A 62 33.98 -28.14 51.08
CA GLN A 62 33.88 -29.59 50.79
C GLN A 62 32.39 -30.00 50.57
N ALA A 63 32.12 -31.24 50.11
CA ALA A 63 30.76 -31.84 50.02
C ALA A 63 30.48 -32.78 51.21
N PRO A 64 29.20 -33.16 51.48
CA PRO A 64 28.75 -34.51 51.09
C PRO A 64 27.25 -34.68 50.73
N ARG A 65 26.85 -35.94 50.48
CA ARG A 65 25.47 -36.53 50.40
C ARG A 65 24.93 -36.84 51.84
N PRO A 66 23.77 -37.52 52.13
CA PRO A 66 22.84 -38.31 51.28
C PRO A 66 21.32 -38.17 51.64
N ALA A 67 20.52 -39.25 51.47
CA ALA A 67 19.05 -39.26 51.36
C ALA A 67 18.28 -39.89 52.56
N GLY A 68 16.96 -39.65 52.62
CA GLY A 68 15.92 -40.32 53.42
C GLY A 68 14.53 -39.75 53.02
N ARG A 69 13.53 -40.53 52.59
CA ARG A 69 12.56 -41.39 53.34
C ARG A 69 11.61 -40.57 54.26
N SER A 70 10.29 -40.81 54.28
CA SER A 70 9.40 -41.70 53.51
C SER A 70 8.02 -40.99 53.27
N SER A 71 6.78 -41.52 53.19
CA SER A 71 6.09 -42.79 53.56
C SER A 71 4.75 -42.93 52.79
N SER A 72 4.05 -44.07 52.93
CA SER A 72 2.64 -44.36 52.52
C SER A 72 2.26 -44.27 51.02
N ASP A 73 1.46 -45.16 50.42
CA ASP A 73 0.89 -46.43 50.92
C ASP A 73 0.67 -47.50 49.80
N ALA A 74 0.07 -48.64 50.17
CA ALA A 74 -0.21 -49.85 49.37
C ALA A 74 -0.88 -49.58 47.99
N THR A 75 -0.67 -50.31 46.87
CA THR A 75 -0.54 -51.77 46.58
C THR A 75 -1.85 -52.56 46.85
N VAL A 76 -2.31 -53.58 46.09
CA VAL A 76 -1.68 -54.38 45.00
C VAL A 76 -2.72 -55.17 44.14
N LYS A 77 -2.29 -55.75 43.00
CA LYS A 77 -2.94 -56.76 42.09
C LYS A 77 -4.14 -56.29 41.25
N ARG A 78 -4.29 -56.59 39.94
CA ARG A 78 -4.00 -57.76 39.04
C ARG A 78 -4.94 -58.98 39.12
N ARG A 79 -5.91 -59.02 38.19
CA ARG A 79 -6.45 -60.16 37.41
C ARG A 79 -6.91 -59.59 36.03
N GLY A 80 -7.08 -60.34 34.93
CA GLY A 80 -6.78 -61.74 34.67
C GLY A 80 -7.49 -62.31 33.42
N ARG A 81 -6.79 -62.35 32.27
CA ARG A 81 -6.56 -63.53 31.40
C ARG A 81 -7.69 -64.57 31.20
N ARG A 82 -8.31 -64.61 30.00
CA ARG A 82 -8.91 -65.75 29.23
C ARG A 82 -9.49 -65.18 27.91
N SER A 83 -9.46 -65.72 26.68
CA SER A 83 -9.07 -67.00 26.00
C SER A 83 -10.24 -67.90 25.54
N LYS A 84 -10.16 -68.44 24.30
CA LYS A 84 -11.12 -69.31 23.57
C LYS A 84 -12.40 -68.59 23.08
N VAL A 85 -13.15 -69.05 22.06
CA VAL A 85 -13.26 -70.38 21.37
C VAL A 85 -13.22 -70.21 19.83
N GLU A 86 -13.04 -71.32 19.10
CA GLU A 86 -13.31 -71.53 17.66
C GLU A 86 -14.76 -71.16 17.21
N GLY A 87 -15.13 -71.09 15.93
CA GLY A 87 -14.37 -71.34 14.69
C GLY A 87 -15.20 -71.23 13.39
N GLU A 88 -14.71 -71.91 12.36
CA GLU A 88 -15.14 -71.91 10.94
C GLU A 88 -14.76 -70.63 10.13
N GLN A 89 -14.43 -70.70 8.82
CA GLN A 89 -14.29 -71.86 7.91
C GLN A 89 -12.99 -71.76 7.04
N GLY A 90 -13.00 -72.31 5.82
CA GLY A 90 -11.81 -72.52 4.96
C GLY A 90 -11.44 -71.40 3.98
N GLY A 91 -10.31 -71.51 3.25
CA GLY A 91 -9.31 -72.58 3.34
C GLY A 91 -8.21 -72.53 2.25
N ALA A 92 -7.11 -73.27 2.51
CA ALA A 92 -5.95 -73.57 1.64
C ALA A 92 -5.07 -72.40 1.11
N GLY A 93 -3.73 -72.50 1.08
CA GLY A 93 -2.85 -73.52 1.71
C GLY A 93 -1.39 -73.52 1.23
N GLY A 94 -0.43 -73.69 2.17
CA GLY A 94 0.99 -74.06 1.92
C GLY A 94 1.97 -72.92 1.52
N GLY A 95 3.25 -72.93 1.92
CA GLY A 95 3.91 -73.75 2.96
C GLY A 95 5.46 -73.79 2.86
N GLY A 96 6.17 -73.66 3.99
CA GLY A 96 7.62 -73.92 4.13
C GLY A 96 8.60 -72.83 3.61
N GLU A 97 9.87 -72.74 4.06
CA GLU A 97 10.47 -73.28 5.30
C GLU A 97 11.68 -72.41 5.79
N ARG A 98 12.67 -72.96 6.51
CA ARG A 98 13.58 -72.22 7.45
C ARG A 98 15.08 -72.20 7.05
N VAL A 99 15.90 -71.59 7.94
CA VAL A 99 17.38 -71.64 8.08
C VAL A 99 18.12 -70.55 7.25
N GLY A 100 19.17 -69.86 7.74
CA GLY A 100 19.90 -69.95 9.01
C GLY A 100 20.76 -68.71 9.34
N GLU A 101 21.57 -68.78 10.40
CA GLU A 101 22.27 -67.63 11.03
C GLU A 101 23.48 -67.09 10.26
N CYS A 102 23.73 -65.77 10.35
CA CYS A 102 24.97 -65.20 10.95
C CYS A 102 24.94 -63.66 10.98
N VAL A 103 25.56 -63.06 12.00
CA VAL A 103 25.72 -61.59 12.15
C VAL A 103 27.15 -61.25 12.61
N PRO A 104 27.86 -60.34 11.93
CA PRO A 104 29.05 -59.69 12.45
C PRO A 104 28.82 -58.20 12.81
N SER A 105 29.36 -57.80 13.98
CA SER A 105 29.82 -56.44 14.37
C SER A 105 28.90 -55.21 14.13
N THR A 106 28.42 -54.61 15.22
CA THR A 106 27.79 -53.29 15.27
C THR A 106 28.82 -52.15 15.23
N GLU A 107 29.20 -51.65 14.05
CA GLU A 107 29.93 -50.37 13.95
C GLU A 107 29.49 -49.41 12.82
N GLU A 108 28.77 -49.87 11.79
CA GLU A 108 28.22 -48.97 10.72
C GLU A 108 26.77 -48.49 10.97
N ALA A 109 26.14 -48.92 12.06
CA ALA A 109 24.72 -48.67 12.36
C ALA A 109 24.43 -47.26 12.97
N SER A 110 25.05 -46.19 12.47
CA SER A 110 24.84 -44.83 13.01
C SER A 110 24.95 -43.65 12.03
N ILE A 111 24.57 -43.80 10.76
CA ILE A 111 24.34 -42.63 9.89
C ILE A 111 22.87 -42.18 9.96
N SER A 112 22.65 -41.01 10.55
CA SER A 112 21.36 -40.32 10.63
C SER A 112 20.70 -40.12 9.26
N VAL A 113 19.36 -40.10 9.20
CA VAL A 113 18.59 -39.70 8.00
C VAL A 113 18.78 -38.20 7.73
N GLY A 114 19.91 -37.87 7.11
CA GLY A 114 20.33 -36.52 6.77
C GLY A 114 19.73 -36.04 5.46
N THR A 115 19.18 -34.83 5.48
CA THR A 115 18.53 -34.10 4.37
C THR A 115 19.19 -34.28 2.98
N PRO A 116 18.57 -35.02 2.03
CA PRO A 116 19.10 -35.22 0.69
C PRO A 116 18.40 -34.35 -0.38
N TYR A 117 18.33 -33.03 -0.15
CA TYR A 117 17.83 -32.06 -1.14
C TYR A 117 18.76 -30.83 -1.24
N GLN A 118 19.96 -31.03 -1.78
CA GLN A 118 20.87 -29.96 -2.20
C GLN A 118 21.53 -30.26 -3.56
N ASN A 119 20.74 -30.29 -4.64
CA ASN A 119 21.20 -29.98 -6.01
C ASN A 119 19.96 -29.84 -6.91
N GLY A 120 19.75 -28.63 -7.46
CA GLY A 120 18.73 -28.33 -8.49
C GLY A 120 17.27 -28.63 -8.10
N ASP A 121 16.43 -27.60 -7.96
CA ASP A 121 14.97 -27.78 -7.87
C ASP A 121 14.25 -27.11 -9.06
N PRO A 122 14.26 -27.73 -10.25
CA PRO A 122 13.53 -27.25 -11.42
C PRO A 122 12.11 -27.84 -11.44
N LEU A 123 11.10 -27.02 -11.09
CA LEU A 123 9.73 -27.48 -10.79
C LEU A 123 9.72 -28.55 -9.69
N GLY A 124 9.67 -28.11 -8.44
CA GLY A 124 9.94 -28.98 -7.31
C GLY A 124 8.87 -30.04 -7.07
N ARG A 125 9.19 -31.06 -6.24
CA ARG A 125 8.26 -32.15 -5.89
C ARG A 125 6.95 -31.68 -5.23
N LYS A 126 6.89 -30.42 -4.78
CA LYS A 126 5.68 -29.72 -4.32
C LYS A 126 4.84 -29.10 -5.43
N GLU A 127 5.46 -28.62 -6.51
CA GLU A 127 4.78 -27.96 -7.64
C GLU A 127 4.24 -28.98 -8.67
N LEU A 128 4.94 -30.10 -8.86
CA LEU A 128 4.52 -31.18 -9.75
C LEU A 128 3.56 -32.18 -9.06
N GLY A 129 3.63 -32.30 -7.73
CA GLY A 129 2.93 -33.35 -7.00
C GLY A 129 3.49 -34.76 -7.27
N ARG A 130 2.95 -35.78 -6.58
CA ARG A 130 3.48 -37.15 -6.66
C ARG A 130 3.21 -37.82 -8.02
N CYS A 131 2.04 -37.60 -8.60
CA CYS A 131 1.59 -38.30 -9.81
C CYS A 131 2.36 -37.86 -11.06
N VAL A 132 2.58 -36.55 -11.26
CA VAL A 132 3.37 -36.04 -12.40
C VAL A 132 4.85 -36.42 -12.25
N VAL A 133 5.38 -36.45 -11.02
CA VAL A 133 6.75 -36.92 -10.75
C VAL A 133 6.93 -38.40 -11.11
N GLU A 134 5.93 -39.25 -10.88
CA GLU A 134 5.96 -40.66 -11.26
C GLU A 134 5.81 -40.87 -12.78
N TRP A 135 4.93 -40.11 -13.43
CA TRP A 135 4.79 -40.08 -14.89
C TRP A 135 6.10 -39.65 -15.58
N LEU A 136 6.71 -38.55 -15.12
CA LEU A 136 8.04 -38.10 -15.58
C LEU A 136 9.12 -39.17 -15.35
N ARG A 137 9.08 -39.86 -14.21
CA ARG A 137 10.03 -40.93 -13.88
C ARG A 137 9.96 -42.05 -14.91
N GLN A 138 8.76 -42.54 -15.21
CA GLN A 138 8.56 -43.62 -16.18
C GLN A 138 8.99 -43.22 -17.59
N GLY A 139 8.71 -41.99 -18.03
CA GLY A 139 9.11 -41.50 -19.36
C GLY A 139 10.63 -41.33 -19.49
N MET A 140 11.27 -40.70 -18.51
CA MET A 140 12.72 -40.52 -18.49
C MET A 140 13.48 -41.84 -18.29
N ARG A 141 12.89 -42.82 -17.59
CA ARG A 141 13.42 -44.20 -17.52
C ARG A 141 13.34 -44.93 -18.86
N SER A 142 12.23 -44.79 -19.59
CA SER A 142 12.08 -45.37 -20.93
C SER A 142 13.13 -44.82 -21.91
N MET A 143 13.35 -43.50 -21.87
CA MET A 143 14.41 -42.81 -22.63
C MET A 143 15.82 -43.28 -22.21
N ALA A 144 16.07 -43.38 -20.90
CA ALA A 144 17.36 -43.81 -20.36
C ALA A 144 17.70 -45.28 -20.69
N SER A 145 16.72 -46.19 -20.62
CA SER A 145 16.89 -47.59 -21.01
C SER A 145 17.30 -47.73 -22.48
N LYS A 146 16.68 -47.00 -23.40
CA LYS A 146 17.09 -47.05 -24.82
C LYS A 146 18.48 -46.44 -25.04
N PHE A 147 18.77 -45.32 -24.39
CA PHE A 147 20.08 -44.66 -24.49
C PHE A 147 21.22 -45.56 -24.01
N ALA A 148 21.01 -46.29 -22.90
CA ALA A 148 21.98 -47.24 -22.37
C ALA A 148 22.06 -48.56 -23.15
N ALA A 149 20.95 -49.05 -23.72
CA ALA A 149 20.94 -50.26 -24.54
C ALA A 149 21.70 -50.07 -25.87
N ALA A 150 21.56 -48.92 -26.52
CA ALA A 150 22.24 -48.62 -27.79
C ALA A 150 23.78 -48.61 -27.65
N GLU A 151 24.33 -48.32 -26.46
CA GLU A 151 25.75 -48.48 -26.15
C GLU A 151 26.18 -49.96 -26.10
N LEU A 152 25.35 -50.86 -25.60
CA LEU A 152 25.60 -52.31 -25.58
C LEU A 152 25.45 -52.95 -26.97
N GLU A 153 24.55 -52.42 -27.80
CA GLU A 153 24.33 -52.86 -29.18
C GLU A 153 25.37 -52.27 -30.17
N GLY A 154 26.17 -51.29 -29.73
CA GLY A 154 27.24 -50.68 -30.52
C GLY A 154 26.75 -49.70 -31.61
N ASP A 155 25.54 -49.14 -31.45
CA ASP A 155 24.89 -48.32 -32.47
C ASP A 155 25.58 -46.94 -32.64
N PRO A 156 26.13 -46.62 -33.84
CA PRO A 156 26.72 -45.31 -34.10
C PRO A 156 25.74 -44.14 -33.99
N ALA A 157 24.42 -44.37 -34.03
CA ALA A 157 23.42 -43.32 -33.79
C ALA A 157 23.51 -42.72 -32.38
N THR A 158 23.96 -43.49 -31.37
CA THR A 158 24.14 -42.98 -30.00
C THR A 158 25.22 -41.90 -29.94
N ALA A 159 26.29 -42.06 -30.72
CA ALA A 159 27.36 -41.07 -30.84
C ALA A 159 26.89 -39.81 -31.62
N ALA A 160 25.99 -39.98 -32.60
CA ALA A 160 25.38 -38.84 -33.30
C ALA A 160 24.44 -38.04 -32.38
N LEU A 161 23.60 -38.70 -31.58
CA LEU A 161 22.73 -38.07 -30.58
C LEU A 161 23.54 -37.27 -29.53
N ALA A 162 24.69 -37.80 -29.11
CA ALA A 162 25.61 -37.10 -28.20
C ALA A 162 26.13 -35.77 -28.80
N LEU A 163 26.43 -35.76 -30.10
CA LEU A 163 26.90 -34.57 -30.83
C LEU A 163 25.77 -33.53 -30.99
N GLU A 164 24.54 -33.94 -31.29
CA GLU A 164 23.37 -33.04 -31.32
C GLU A 164 23.14 -32.38 -29.94
N TRP A 165 23.20 -33.17 -28.88
CA TRP A 165 22.96 -32.69 -27.51
C TRP A 165 24.05 -31.74 -26.99
N GLY A 166 25.26 -31.81 -27.55
CA GLY A 166 26.36 -30.86 -27.29
C GLY A 166 26.26 -29.52 -28.02
N SER A 167 25.38 -29.41 -29.02
CA SER A 167 25.25 -28.22 -29.89
C SER A 167 24.73 -26.96 -29.17
N ALA A 168 24.83 -25.80 -29.84
CA ALA A 168 24.24 -24.53 -29.38
C ALA A 168 22.71 -24.61 -29.18
N GLU A 169 22.06 -25.52 -29.91
CA GLU A 169 20.62 -25.79 -29.85
C GLU A 169 20.26 -27.02 -28.99
N GLY A 170 21.25 -27.75 -28.45
CA GLY A 170 21.07 -29.06 -27.81
C GLY A 170 20.10 -29.11 -26.63
N ARG A 171 19.79 -27.96 -26.01
CA ARG A 171 18.70 -27.83 -25.01
C ARG A 171 17.30 -28.09 -25.60
N LEU A 172 17.06 -27.62 -26.83
CA LEU A 172 15.81 -27.87 -27.55
C LEU A 172 15.82 -29.30 -28.13
N GLY A 173 16.96 -29.76 -28.68
CA GLY A 173 17.14 -31.14 -29.12
C GLY A 173 16.82 -32.16 -28.04
N PHE A 174 17.38 -32.00 -26.82
CA PHE A 174 17.07 -32.88 -25.68
C PHE A 174 15.58 -32.87 -25.31
N VAL A 175 14.93 -31.69 -25.30
CA VAL A 175 13.47 -31.59 -25.02
C VAL A 175 12.63 -32.25 -26.12
N ILE A 176 13.01 -32.11 -27.39
CA ILE A 176 12.33 -32.78 -28.51
C ILE A 176 12.47 -34.30 -28.39
N GLN A 177 13.69 -34.79 -28.19
CA GLN A 177 13.97 -36.24 -28.05
C GLN A 177 13.29 -36.85 -26.81
N ALA A 178 12.97 -36.05 -25.79
CA ALA A 178 12.19 -36.50 -24.63
C ALA A 178 10.68 -36.70 -24.91
N GLN A 179 10.08 -36.00 -25.89
CA GLN A 179 8.62 -36.01 -26.08
C GLN A 179 8.05 -37.40 -26.41
N PRO A 180 8.63 -38.22 -27.33
CA PRO A 180 8.06 -39.52 -27.68
C PRO A 180 7.90 -40.46 -26.46
N TYR A 181 8.86 -40.43 -25.54
CA TYR A 181 8.87 -41.25 -24.32
C TYR A 181 7.87 -40.76 -23.27
N LEU A 182 7.60 -39.45 -23.22
CA LEU A 182 6.58 -38.85 -22.35
C LEU A 182 5.17 -39.05 -22.91
N SER A 183 4.98 -38.95 -24.23
CA SER A 183 3.70 -39.21 -24.91
C SER A 183 3.28 -40.69 -24.92
N ALA A 184 4.25 -41.61 -24.77
CA ALA A 184 3.98 -43.05 -24.69
C ALA A 184 3.33 -43.49 -23.36
N ILE A 185 3.18 -42.57 -22.39
CA ILE A 185 2.67 -42.87 -21.05
C ILE A 185 1.49 -41.93 -20.76
N PRO A 186 0.31 -42.45 -20.39
CA PRO A 186 -0.87 -41.63 -20.16
C PRO A 186 -0.63 -40.60 -19.05
N MET A 187 -0.99 -39.34 -19.31
CA MET A 187 -0.92 -38.28 -18.31
C MET A 187 -1.92 -38.53 -17.17
N PRO A 188 -1.59 -38.21 -15.90
CA PRO A 188 -2.54 -38.24 -14.80
C PRO A 188 -3.71 -37.29 -15.05
N GLN A 189 -4.94 -37.80 -14.93
CA GLN A 189 -6.17 -37.05 -15.14
C GLN A 189 -6.26 -35.81 -14.23
N GLY A 190 -6.63 -34.67 -14.81
CA GLY A 190 -6.75 -33.38 -14.11
C GLY A 190 -5.42 -32.67 -13.84
N LEU A 191 -4.28 -33.22 -14.28
CA LEU A 191 -2.94 -32.62 -14.12
C LEU A 191 -2.24 -32.37 -15.47
N GLU A 192 -2.97 -32.43 -16.58
CA GLU A 192 -2.46 -32.35 -17.95
C GLU A 192 -1.70 -31.04 -18.20
N ALA A 193 -2.21 -29.91 -17.69
CA ALA A 193 -1.55 -28.60 -17.79
C ALA A 193 -0.18 -28.57 -17.07
N LEU A 194 -0.03 -29.28 -15.95
CA LEU A 194 1.25 -29.42 -15.26
C LEU A 194 2.19 -30.39 -15.97
N CYS A 195 1.65 -31.46 -16.57
CA CYS A 195 2.41 -32.40 -17.40
C CYS A 195 2.99 -31.71 -18.65
N LEU A 196 2.17 -30.94 -19.36
CA LEU A 196 2.58 -30.13 -20.52
C LEU A 196 3.61 -29.05 -20.15
N LYS A 197 3.46 -28.42 -18.98
CA LYS A 197 4.46 -27.47 -18.43
C LYS A 197 5.79 -28.18 -18.13
N ALA A 198 5.76 -29.37 -17.55
CA ALA A 198 6.97 -30.16 -17.28
C ALA A 198 7.64 -30.66 -18.57
N CYS A 199 6.86 -31.09 -19.57
CA CYS A 199 7.29 -31.51 -20.91
C CYS A 199 8.18 -30.48 -21.62
N THR A 200 8.03 -29.19 -21.33
CA THR A 200 8.80 -28.11 -21.98
C THR A 200 10.01 -27.63 -21.15
N GLN A 201 10.15 -28.08 -19.89
CA GLN A 201 11.17 -27.58 -18.98
C GLN A 201 12.45 -28.44 -19.00
N TYR A 202 13.38 -28.10 -19.91
CA TYR A 202 14.70 -28.77 -20.05
C TYR A 202 15.38 -29.16 -18.72
N PRO A 203 15.54 -28.26 -17.71
CA PRO A 203 16.21 -28.64 -16.46
C PRO A 203 15.49 -29.72 -15.64
N THR A 204 14.16 -29.82 -15.72
CA THR A 204 13.36 -30.86 -15.03
C THR A 204 13.55 -32.20 -15.68
N LEU A 205 13.41 -32.25 -17.01
CA LEU A 205 13.61 -33.48 -17.78
C LEU A 205 15.05 -34.00 -17.62
N PHE A 206 16.04 -33.12 -17.67
CA PHE A 206 17.45 -33.49 -17.54
C PHE A 206 17.80 -34.04 -16.14
N ASP A 207 17.28 -33.45 -15.05
CA ASP A 207 17.48 -33.95 -13.68
C ASP A 207 16.82 -35.32 -13.45
N HIS A 208 15.62 -35.54 -14.01
CA HIS A 208 14.98 -36.86 -13.98
C HIS A 208 15.73 -37.90 -14.84
N PHE A 209 16.14 -37.56 -16.06
CA PHE A 209 16.91 -38.43 -16.95
C PHE A 209 18.27 -38.81 -16.33
N GLN A 210 18.99 -37.86 -15.72
CA GLN A 210 20.24 -38.12 -15.01
C GLN A 210 20.09 -39.15 -13.88
N ARG A 211 18.94 -39.19 -13.20
CA ARG A 211 18.66 -40.16 -12.13
C ARG A 211 18.35 -41.54 -12.71
N GLU A 212 17.39 -41.63 -13.64
CA GLU A 212 17.00 -42.93 -14.19
C GLU A 212 18.12 -43.57 -15.04
N LEU A 213 18.95 -42.79 -15.75
CA LEU A 213 20.13 -43.32 -16.46
C LEU A 213 21.14 -43.93 -15.51
N ARG A 214 21.39 -43.31 -14.36
CA ARG A 214 22.26 -43.88 -13.32
C ARG A 214 21.70 -45.22 -12.81
N ASP A 215 20.40 -45.28 -12.54
CA ASP A 215 19.76 -46.47 -11.99
C ASP A 215 19.65 -47.62 -13.03
N VAL A 216 19.48 -47.29 -14.32
CA VAL A 216 19.57 -48.25 -15.44
C VAL A 216 20.98 -48.84 -15.55
N LEU A 217 22.03 -48.00 -15.60
CA LEU A 217 23.41 -48.46 -15.78
C LEU A 217 23.92 -49.24 -14.54
N LEU A 218 23.47 -48.87 -13.34
CA LEU A 218 23.68 -49.69 -12.13
C LEU A 218 22.98 -51.05 -12.23
N GLY A 219 21.79 -51.11 -12.84
CA GLY A 219 21.09 -52.35 -13.15
C GLY A 219 21.92 -53.27 -14.07
N TYR A 220 22.48 -52.73 -15.15
CA TYR A 220 23.34 -53.47 -16.08
C TYR A 220 24.65 -53.95 -15.43
N GLN A 221 25.28 -53.16 -14.55
CA GLN A 221 26.44 -53.62 -13.80
C GLN A 221 26.08 -54.74 -12.80
N ASN A 222 24.96 -54.63 -12.09
CA ASN A 222 24.47 -55.68 -11.20
C ASN A 222 24.08 -56.98 -11.95
N GLN A 223 23.82 -56.88 -13.26
CA GLN A 223 23.57 -58.01 -14.16
C GLN A 223 24.85 -58.54 -14.84
N GLY A 224 26.02 -57.96 -14.58
CA GLY A 224 27.29 -58.35 -15.18
C GLY A 224 27.49 -57.92 -16.64
N LEU A 225 26.61 -57.07 -17.18
CA LEU A 225 26.71 -56.56 -18.57
C LEU A 225 27.77 -55.46 -18.72
N ILE A 226 28.14 -54.79 -17.63
CA ILE A 226 29.09 -53.65 -17.60
C ILE A 226 29.97 -53.77 -16.35
N SER A 227 31.25 -53.40 -16.45
CA SER A 227 32.23 -53.49 -15.35
C SER A 227 32.13 -52.35 -14.31
N ASP A 228 32.15 -51.08 -14.75
CA ASP A 228 31.76 -49.91 -13.95
C ASP A 228 30.83 -49.02 -14.77
N TRP A 229 29.61 -48.80 -14.28
CA TRP A 229 28.61 -47.90 -14.85
C TRP A 229 29.14 -46.48 -15.12
N ARG A 230 30.19 -46.06 -14.40
CA ARG A 230 30.81 -44.72 -14.49
C ARG A 230 31.67 -44.51 -15.73
N ASP A 231 32.20 -45.58 -16.30
CA ASP A 231 33.12 -45.53 -17.44
C ASP A 231 32.41 -45.69 -18.79
N THR A 232 31.10 -45.95 -18.77
CA THR A 232 30.21 -45.96 -19.94
C THR A 232 30.27 -44.65 -20.72
N GLN A 233 30.08 -44.71 -22.03
CA GLN A 233 29.96 -43.54 -22.90
C GLN A 233 28.73 -42.72 -22.51
N SER A 234 27.59 -43.39 -22.28
CA SER A 234 26.32 -42.79 -21.85
C SER A 234 26.49 -41.87 -20.63
N TRP A 235 27.22 -42.33 -19.61
CA TRP A 235 27.47 -41.54 -18.40
C TRP A 235 28.51 -40.43 -18.60
N ARG A 236 29.51 -40.64 -19.47
CA ARG A 236 30.48 -39.60 -19.85
C ARG A 236 29.81 -38.46 -20.61
N ILE A 237 28.99 -38.76 -21.62
CA ILE A 237 28.19 -37.78 -22.39
C ILE A 237 27.30 -36.94 -21.45
N LEU A 238 26.58 -37.58 -20.54
CA LEU A 238 25.72 -36.87 -19.59
C LEU A 238 26.52 -35.95 -18.63
N LYS A 239 27.71 -36.37 -18.17
CA LYS A 239 28.62 -35.51 -17.40
C LYS A 239 29.10 -34.30 -18.20
N GLU A 240 29.46 -34.49 -19.47
CA GLU A 240 29.88 -33.38 -20.35
C GLU A 240 28.75 -32.37 -20.54
N MET A 241 27.52 -32.83 -20.81
CA MET A 241 26.33 -31.97 -20.86
C MET A 241 26.10 -31.21 -19.56
N ALA A 242 26.15 -31.88 -18.40
CA ALA A 242 25.98 -31.24 -17.09
C ALA A 242 27.09 -30.21 -16.80
N SER A 243 28.31 -30.46 -17.31
CA SER A 243 29.44 -29.52 -17.24
C SER A 243 29.31 -28.32 -18.19
N SER A 244 28.45 -28.38 -19.21
CA SER A 244 28.32 -27.35 -20.24
C SER A 244 28.04 -25.95 -19.65
N SER A 245 28.61 -24.92 -20.27
CA SER A 245 28.29 -23.52 -19.94
C SER A 245 26.81 -23.21 -20.15
N GLN A 246 26.17 -23.86 -21.14
CA GLN A 246 24.75 -23.71 -21.46
C GLN A 246 23.84 -24.33 -20.40
N HIS A 247 24.14 -25.57 -19.98
CA HIS A 247 23.41 -26.23 -18.88
C HIS A 247 23.54 -25.42 -17.60
N ARG A 248 24.77 -24.99 -17.26
CA ARG A 248 25.02 -24.10 -16.11
C ARG A 248 24.30 -22.75 -16.23
N ALA A 249 24.10 -22.21 -17.44
CA ALA A 249 23.31 -20.99 -17.65
C ALA A 249 21.80 -21.22 -17.51
N ALA A 250 21.27 -22.35 -17.98
CA ALA A 250 19.87 -22.72 -17.83
C ALA A 250 19.50 -22.93 -16.36
N VAL A 251 20.29 -23.71 -15.61
CA VAL A 251 20.09 -23.94 -14.17
C VAL A 251 20.27 -22.66 -13.36
N ARG A 252 21.14 -21.72 -13.77
CA ARG A 252 21.25 -20.39 -13.14
C ARG A 252 20.03 -19.47 -13.37
N ARG A 253 19.24 -19.69 -14.42
CA ARG A 253 17.97 -18.94 -14.62
C ARG A 253 16.84 -19.47 -13.75
N THR A 254 16.91 -20.73 -13.29
CA THR A 254 15.87 -21.35 -12.44
C THR A 254 16.23 -21.44 -10.96
N SER A 255 17.51 -21.32 -10.57
CA SER A 255 17.94 -21.46 -9.16
C SER A 255 18.33 -20.12 -8.49
N PRO A 256 17.43 -19.49 -7.69
CA PRO A 256 17.75 -18.29 -6.94
C PRO A 256 18.58 -18.60 -5.68
N ARG A 257 19.88 -18.88 -5.84
CA ARG A 257 20.82 -18.82 -4.70
C ARG A 257 21.17 -17.36 -4.41
N PRO A 258 20.75 -16.75 -3.28
CA PRO A 258 21.24 -15.43 -2.90
C PRO A 258 22.75 -15.48 -2.67
N LYS A 259 23.50 -14.62 -3.37
CA LYS A 259 24.94 -14.44 -3.15
C LYS A 259 25.17 -13.66 -1.86
N ALA A 260 25.15 -14.36 -0.72
CA ALA A 260 25.53 -13.78 0.57
C ALA A 260 27.03 -13.39 0.56
N VAL A 261 27.32 -12.13 0.24
CA VAL A 261 28.67 -11.54 0.16
C VAL A 261 28.66 -10.20 0.90
N HIS A 262 28.97 -10.18 2.20
CA HIS A 262 30.31 -10.13 2.81
C HIS A 262 30.93 -8.71 2.81
N SER A 263 31.60 -8.38 3.93
CA SER A 263 32.40 -7.17 4.21
C SER A 263 31.72 -5.80 4.24
N SER A 264 30.73 -5.50 3.39
CA SER A 264 30.20 -4.13 3.20
C SER A 264 29.61 -3.47 4.46
N ILE A 265 28.82 -4.20 5.26
CA ILE A 265 28.11 -3.64 6.43
C ILE A 265 28.92 -3.73 7.73
N GLY A 266 30.16 -4.23 7.72
CA GLY A 266 30.97 -4.43 8.93
C GLY A 266 30.37 -5.40 9.97
N ILE A 267 29.31 -6.13 9.62
CA ILE A 267 28.60 -7.12 10.45
C ILE A 267 29.14 -8.52 10.13
N SER A 268 29.19 -9.41 11.14
CA SER A 268 29.70 -10.77 10.97
C SER A 268 28.71 -11.69 10.23
N LEU A 269 29.24 -12.66 9.48
CA LEU A 269 28.44 -13.58 8.65
C LEU A 269 27.32 -14.29 9.43
N LYS A 270 27.57 -14.68 10.69
CA LYS A 270 26.54 -15.31 11.55
C LYS A 270 25.33 -14.39 11.77
N LYS A 271 25.54 -13.08 11.85
CA LYS A 271 24.47 -12.09 12.05
C LYS A 271 23.78 -11.67 10.76
N VAL A 272 24.50 -11.58 9.64
CA VAL A 272 23.86 -11.41 8.32
C VAL A 272 22.91 -12.58 8.02
N ARG A 273 23.30 -13.82 8.37
CA ARG A 273 22.41 -15.00 8.28
C ARG A 273 21.20 -14.92 9.21
N LEU A 274 21.35 -14.37 10.42
CA LEU A 274 20.23 -14.17 11.35
C LEU A 274 19.24 -13.12 10.83
N MET A 275 19.74 -12.00 10.29
CA MET A 275 18.91 -10.98 9.64
C MET A 275 18.18 -11.54 8.42
N GLN A 276 18.87 -12.32 7.57
CA GLN A 276 18.27 -12.99 6.42
C GLN A 276 17.15 -13.97 6.84
N ALA A 277 17.36 -14.78 7.89
CA ALA A 277 16.34 -15.68 8.41
C ALA A 277 15.09 -14.93 8.92
N ARG A 278 15.28 -13.79 9.61
CA ARG A 278 14.16 -12.90 10.02
C ARG A 278 13.42 -12.30 8.83
N ILE A 279 14.13 -11.93 7.77
CA ILE A 279 13.51 -11.45 6.52
C ILE A 279 12.70 -12.57 5.87
N GLU A 280 13.22 -13.79 5.81
CA GLU A 280 12.53 -14.95 5.22
C GLU A 280 11.28 -15.35 6.03
N GLU A 281 11.36 -15.30 7.36
CA GLU A 281 10.23 -15.51 8.27
C GLU A 281 9.15 -14.42 8.11
N PHE A 282 9.56 -13.14 8.11
CA PHE A 282 8.68 -11.99 7.91
C PHE A 282 8.00 -12.01 6.54
N VAL A 283 8.77 -12.26 5.47
CA VAL A 283 8.25 -12.31 4.09
C VAL A 283 7.24 -13.44 3.93
N ARG A 284 7.53 -14.63 4.48
CA ARG A 284 6.56 -15.73 4.49
C ARG A 284 5.29 -15.31 5.22
N HIS A 285 5.42 -14.88 6.49
CA HIS A 285 4.27 -14.50 7.32
C HIS A 285 3.40 -13.42 6.66
N MET A 286 3.99 -12.33 6.18
CA MET A 286 3.25 -11.26 5.50
C MET A 286 2.67 -11.68 4.15
N SER A 287 3.28 -12.63 3.43
CA SER A 287 2.67 -13.20 2.21
C SER A 287 1.46 -14.06 2.55
N ASP A 288 1.56 -14.90 3.60
CA ASP A 288 0.46 -15.73 4.10
C ASP A 288 -0.74 -14.85 4.53
N LEU A 289 -0.49 -13.73 5.22
CA LEU A 289 -1.55 -12.78 5.62
C LEU A 289 -2.14 -11.99 4.44
N LEU A 290 -1.30 -11.53 3.49
CA LEU A 290 -1.76 -10.85 2.28
C LEU A 290 -2.69 -11.74 1.45
N GLN A 291 -2.38 -13.04 1.36
CA GLN A 291 -3.26 -13.98 0.67
C GLN A 291 -4.59 -14.15 1.40
N ILE A 292 -4.57 -14.32 2.73
CA ILE A 292 -5.77 -14.42 3.57
C ILE A 292 -6.66 -13.17 3.48
N GLU A 293 -6.06 -11.98 3.29
CA GLU A 293 -6.79 -10.72 3.08
C GLU A 293 -7.41 -10.66 1.68
N ARG A 294 -6.62 -10.91 0.64
CA ARG A 294 -7.08 -10.97 -0.76
C ARG A 294 -8.19 -11.99 -0.97
N ASP A 295 -8.07 -13.18 -0.38
CA ASP A 295 -9.05 -14.25 -0.58
C ASP A 295 -10.39 -13.86 0.08
N VAL A 296 -10.38 -13.14 1.21
CA VAL A 296 -11.60 -12.57 1.84
C VAL A 296 -12.16 -11.38 1.07
N GLU A 297 -11.32 -10.53 0.48
CA GLU A 297 -11.76 -9.45 -0.42
C GLU A 297 -12.45 -10.04 -1.68
N LEU A 298 -11.90 -11.11 -2.26
CA LEU A 298 -12.52 -11.84 -3.37
C LEU A 298 -13.83 -12.52 -2.96
N GLU A 299 -13.91 -13.12 -1.78
CA GLU A 299 -15.15 -13.71 -1.23
C GLU A 299 -16.23 -12.63 -1.04
N PHE A 300 -15.95 -11.56 -0.30
CA PHE A 300 -16.89 -10.46 -0.03
C PHE A 300 -17.43 -9.82 -1.32
N THR A 301 -16.56 -9.62 -2.30
CA THR A 301 -16.93 -8.95 -3.55
C THR A 301 -17.66 -9.87 -4.52
N GLN A 302 -17.41 -11.18 -4.45
CA GLN A 302 -18.25 -12.18 -5.11
C GLN A 302 -19.61 -12.33 -4.42
N GLU A 303 -19.70 -12.19 -3.09
CA GLU A 303 -20.97 -12.13 -2.35
C GLU A 303 -21.80 -10.89 -2.72
N GLU A 304 -21.21 -9.69 -2.79
CA GLU A 304 -21.93 -8.49 -3.27
C GLU A 304 -22.39 -8.62 -4.73
N LEU A 305 -21.61 -9.28 -5.59
CA LEU A 305 -22.01 -9.56 -6.99
C LEU A 305 -23.08 -10.66 -7.10
N ASN A 306 -23.13 -11.61 -6.16
CA ASN A 306 -24.14 -12.66 -6.11
C ASN A 306 -25.44 -12.21 -5.41
N ALA A 307 -25.39 -11.17 -4.59
CA ALA A 307 -26.54 -10.61 -3.89
C ALA A 307 -27.50 -9.82 -4.81
N THR A 308 -27.20 -9.68 -6.10
CA THR A 308 -28.17 -9.19 -7.08
C THR A 308 -29.26 -10.23 -7.31
N PRO A 309 -30.56 -9.90 -7.18
CA PRO A 309 -31.63 -10.84 -7.51
C PRO A 309 -31.59 -11.17 -9.00
N THR A 310 -31.41 -12.44 -9.33
CA THR A 310 -31.81 -13.00 -10.64
C THR A 310 -33.33 -13.08 -10.69
N LEU A 311 -33.93 -12.75 -11.84
CA LEU A 311 -35.36 -12.97 -12.05
C LEU A 311 -35.71 -14.46 -11.99
N ASP A 312 -36.84 -14.77 -11.38
CA ASP A 312 -37.60 -15.98 -11.74
C ASP A 312 -38.21 -15.76 -13.13
N ASP A 313 -38.19 -16.80 -13.99
CA ASP A 313 -38.43 -16.71 -15.45
C ASP A 313 -39.87 -16.27 -15.88
N ASP A 314 -40.80 -16.13 -14.93
CA ASP A 314 -42.26 -16.07 -15.16
C ASP A 314 -42.89 -14.66 -14.98
N SER A 315 -42.19 -13.56 -15.30
CA SER A 315 -42.73 -12.19 -15.12
C SER A 315 -42.73 -11.31 -16.39
N GLU A 316 -43.79 -10.51 -16.56
CA GLU A 316 -44.04 -9.71 -17.78
C GLU A 316 -43.12 -8.48 -17.93
N PRO A 317 -42.81 -8.05 -19.18
CA PRO A 317 -41.80 -7.01 -19.44
C PRO A 317 -42.29 -5.59 -19.12
N THR A 318 -41.82 -5.03 -18.02
CA THR A 318 -41.87 -3.58 -17.75
C THR A 318 -40.91 -2.79 -18.66
N LYS A 319 -41.07 -1.46 -18.73
CA LYS A 319 -40.22 -0.63 -19.62
C LYS A 319 -38.79 -0.57 -19.08
N PRO A 320 -37.76 -0.52 -19.95
CA PRO A 320 -36.35 -0.60 -19.52
C PRO A 320 -35.92 0.47 -18.52
N VAL A 321 -36.55 1.66 -18.53
CA VAL A 321 -36.27 2.72 -17.55
C VAL A 321 -36.78 2.34 -16.16
N GLU A 322 -37.99 1.79 -16.05
CA GLU A 322 -38.58 1.37 -14.77
C GLU A 322 -37.85 0.15 -14.18
N TYR A 323 -37.43 -0.78 -15.03
CA TYR A 323 -36.59 -1.92 -14.62
C TYR A 323 -35.22 -1.47 -14.09
N LEU A 324 -34.51 -0.60 -14.83
CA LEU A 324 -33.18 -0.11 -14.40
C LEU A 324 -33.25 0.78 -13.15
N VAL A 325 -34.31 1.56 -12.97
CA VAL A 325 -34.52 2.35 -11.74
C VAL A 325 -34.78 1.43 -10.55
N SER A 326 -35.69 0.46 -10.66
CA SER A 326 -36.06 -0.42 -9.54
C SER A 326 -34.99 -1.46 -9.18
N HIS A 327 -34.37 -2.11 -10.17
CA HIS A 327 -33.39 -3.19 -9.93
C HIS A 327 -31.95 -2.68 -9.80
N GLY A 328 -31.67 -1.47 -10.30
CA GLY A 328 -30.40 -0.77 -10.06
C GLY A 328 -30.35 -0.02 -8.73
N GLN A 329 -31.50 0.28 -8.11
CA GLN A 329 -31.60 1.20 -6.96
C GLN A 329 -30.65 0.82 -5.82
N ALA A 330 -30.73 -0.39 -5.27
CA ALA A 330 -29.90 -0.81 -4.14
C ALA A 330 -28.38 -0.75 -4.42
N GLN A 331 -27.95 -0.96 -5.67
CA GLN A 331 -26.52 -0.87 -6.06
C GLN A 331 -26.07 0.60 -6.24
N GLN A 332 -26.99 1.47 -6.65
CA GLN A 332 -26.77 2.91 -6.85
C GLN A 332 -26.93 3.70 -5.54
N GLU A 333 -27.74 3.22 -4.59
CA GLU A 333 -27.85 3.66 -3.19
C GLU A 333 -26.58 3.30 -2.38
N ARG A 334 -26.02 2.11 -2.63
CA ARG A 334 -24.64 1.74 -2.25
C ARG A 334 -23.56 2.55 -2.99
N CYS A 335 -23.94 3.44 -3.90
CA CYS A 335 -23.07 4.40 -4.59
C CYS A 335 -21.99 3.80 -5.54
N ASP A 336 -21.87 2.47 -5.64
CA ASP A 336 -20.79 1.77 -6.35
C ASP A 336 -21.11 1.40 -7.82
N THR A 337 -22.35 1.56 -8.28
CA THR A 337 -22.76 1.37 -9.70
C THR A 337 -23.41 2.64 -10.27
N ILE A 338 -23.14 2.96 -11.54
CA ILE A 338 -23.75 4.06 -12.29
C ILE A 338 -24.42 3.50 -13.56
N CYS A 339 -25.75 3.66 -13.67
CA CYS A 339 -26.56 3.26 -14.81
C CYS A 339 -26.77 4.40 -15.84
N ASN A 340 -27.39 4.08 -16.99
CA ASN A 340 -27.90 5.02 -17.99
C ASN A 340 -26.84 5.98 -18.58
N LEU A 341 -25.63 5.48 -18.78
CA LEU A 341 -24.51 6.21 -19.36
C LEU A 341 -24.42 5.97 -20.88
N ASN A 342 -24.22 7.03 -21.64
CA ASN A 342 -23.95 6.96 -23.08
C ASN A 342 -22.55 7.48 -23.39
N VAL A 343 -21.86 6.85 -24.36
CA VAL A 343 -20.54 7.30 -24.82
C VAL A 343 -20.68 8.56 -25.67
N ILE A 344 -20.11 9.67 -25.20
CA ILE A 344 -20.00 10.92 -25.98
C ILE A 344 -18.81 10.82 -26.95
N SER A 345 -17.64 10.47 -26.44
CA SER A 345 -16.39 10.55 -27.18
C SER A 345 -15.34 9.61 -26.64
N SER A 346 -14.25 9.45 -27.40
CA SER A 346 -13.06 8.75 -26.93
C SER A 346 -11.79 9.39 -27.46
N SER A 347 -10.70 9.23 -26.71
CA SER A 347 -9.36 9.70 -27.05
C SER A 347 -8.31 8.69 -26.59
N THR A 348 -7.09 8.79 -27.10
CA THR A 348 -5.97 7.96 -26.64
C THR A 348 -5.25 8.66 -25.51
N GLY A 349 -5.28 8.06 -24.32
CA GLY A 349 -4.52 8.50 -23.15
C GLY A 349 -3.07 8.01 -23.16
N LEU A 350 -2.31 8.41 -22.13
CA LEU A 350 -0.93 7.99 -22.00
C LEU A 350 -0.82 6.46 -21.86
N GLY A 351 0.24 5.88 -22.44
CA GLY A 351 0.48 4.44 -22.41
C GLY A 351 -0.40 3.61 -23.35
N GLY A 352 -1.26 4.25 -24.16
CA GLY A 352 -2.13 3.58 -25.13
C GLY A 352 -3.51 3.18 -24.62
N LEU A 353 -3.86 3.53 -23.38
CA LEU A 353 -5.21 3.36 -22.84
C LEU A 353 -6.23 4.20 -23.62
N HIS A 354 -7.44 3.68 -23.81
CA HIS A 354 -8.53 4.42 -24.45
C HIS A 354 -9.35 5.16 -23.39
N LEU A 355 -9.21 6.49 -23.32
CA LEU A 355 -10.03 7.35 -22.48
C LEU A 355 -11.40 7.51 -23.14
N VAL A 356 -12.45 6.95 -22.54
CA VAL A 356 -13.83 7.02 -23.04
C VAL A 356 -14.65 7.89 -22.10
N LEU A 357 -15.27 8.94 -22.65
CA LEU A 357 -16.13 9.87 -21.91
C LEU A 357 -17.58 9.39 -22.00
N PHE A 358 -18.14 9.07 -20.84
CA PHE A 358 -19.54 8.71 -20.64
C PHE A 358 -20.31 9.88 -20.01
N ARG A 359 -21.59 10.05 -20.34
CA ARG A 359 -22.49 11.00 -19.67
C ARG A 359 -23.87 10.38 -19.48
N VAL A 360 -24.57 10.77 -18.42
CA VAL A 360 -25.97 10.38 -18.17
C VAL A 360 -26.87 10.92 -19.30
N GLU A 361 -27.83 10.12 -19.74
CA GLU A 361 -28.85 10.54 -20.70
C GLU A 361 -29.74 11.68 -20.15
N GLY A 362 -30.38 12.46 -21.02
CA GLY A 362 -31.25 13.58 -20.61
C GLY A 362 -30.55 14.82 -20.03
N GLY A 363 -29.23 14.76 -19.76
CA GLY A 363 -28.47 15.87 -19.17
C GLY A 363 -28.59 15.98 -17.65
N HIS A 364 -29.13 14.95 -16.98
CA HIS A 364 -29.15 14.86 -15.52
C HIS A 364 -27.73 14.76 -14.94
N LYS A 365 -27.58 15.15 -13.67
CA LYS A 365 -26.35 14.92 -12.91
C LYS A 365 -26.11 13.41 -12.74
N LEU A 366 -24.85 13.03 -12.51
CA LEU A 366 -24.50 11.70 -12.01
C LEU A 366 -25.21 11.45 -10.67
N PRO A 367 -25.62 10.20 -10.38
CA PRO A 367 -26.08 9.83 -9.05
C PRO A 367 -24.93 10.01 -8.03
N PRO A 368 -25.23 10.20 -6.73
CA PRO A 368 -24.23 10.13 -5.68
C PRO A 368 -23.43 8.83 -5.81
N THR A 369 -22.10 8.93 -5.88
CA THR A 369 -21.22 7.78 -6.11
C THR A 369 -19.99 7.81 -5.21
N THR A 370 -19.53 6.63 -4.83
CA THR A 370 -18.30 6.35 -4.07
C THR A 370 -17.09 6.21 -4.98
N LEU A 371 -17.31 6.03 -6.29
CA LEU A 371 -16.27 5.92 -7.31
C LEU A 371 -15.40 7.18 -7.33
N SER A 372 -14.09 6.97 -7.39
CA SER A 372 -13.05 8.00 -7.34
C SER A 372 -12.03 7.78 -8.47
N PRO A 373 -11.32 8.84 -8.91
CA PRO A 373 -10.22 8.68 -9.88
C PRO A 373 -9.18 7.66 -9.39
N GLY A 374 -9.02 6.58 -10.14
CA GLY A 374 -8.18 5.43 -9.77
C GLY A 374 -8.94 4.13 -9.44
N ASP A 375 -10.26 4.17 -9.22
CA ASP A 375 -11.05 2.94 -9.01
C ASP A 375 -11.11 2.06 -10.27
N MET A 376 -11.02 0.74 -10.09
CA MET A 376 -11.27 -0.24 -11.16
C MET A 376 -12.77 -0.45 -11.37
N VAL A 377 -13.20 -0.40 -12.63
CA VAL A 377 -14.61 -0.46 -13.02
C VAL A 377 -14.87 -1.40 -14.20
N CYS A 378 -16.08 -1.95 -14.23
CA CYS A 378 -16.65 -2.83 -15.23
C CYS A 378 -17.60 -2.03 -16.11
N VAL A 379 -17.21 -1.76 -17.35
CA VAL A 379 -18.06 -1.13 -18.35
C VAL A 379 -18.84 -2.23 -19.08
N ARG A 380 -20.16 -2.29 -18.87
CA ARG A 380 -21.06 -3.27 -19.52
C ARG A 380 -22.06 -2.56 -20.42
N THR A 381 -22.26 -3.04 -21.64
CA THR A 381 -23.39 -2.58 -22.48
C THR A 381 -24.68 -3.22 -21.97
N CYS A 382 -25.70 -2.42 -21.69
CA CYS A 382 -27.04 -2.93 -21.42
C CYS A 382 -27.74 -3.34 -22.73
N ASN A 383 -28.66 -4.30 -22.64
CA ASN A 383 -29.64 -4.55 -23.70
C ASN A 383 -30.90 -3.67 -23.50
N SER A 384 -31.92 -3.83 -24.35
CA SER A 384 -33.18 -3.09 -24.27
C SER A 384 -34.11 -3.51 -23.11
N ARG A 385 -33.65 -4.36 -22.20
CA ARG A 385 -34.27 -4.70 -20.92
C ARG A 385 -33.45 -4.19 -19.71
N GLY A 386 -32.28 -3.61 -19.94
CA GLY A 386 -31.35 -3.18 -18.88
C GLY A 386 -30.36 -4.25 -18.42
N GLU A 387 -30.54 -5.51 -18.84
CA GLU A 387 -29.64 -6.61 -18.52
C GLU A 387 -28.23 -6.33 -19.10
N GLY A 388 -27.20 -6.49 -18.27
CA GLY A 388 -25.82 -6.29 -18.69
C GLY A 388 -25.35 -7.44 -19.57
N ALA A 389 -24.82 -7.14 -20.76
CA ALA A 389 -24.23 -8.14 -21.64
C ALA A 389 -23.07 -8.88 -20.95
N THR A 390 -22.94 -10.19 -21.22
CA THR A 390 -21.88 -11.05 -20.67
C THR A 390 -20.47 -10.57 -21.02
N SER A 391 -20.30 -9.81 -22.11
CA SER A 391 -19.06 -9.11 -22.43
C SER A 391 -18.94 -7.78 -21.68
N CYS A 392 -18.16 -7.76 -20.61
CA CYS A 392 -17.72 -6.55 -19.93
C CYS A 392 -16.35 -6.05 -20.44
N LYS A 393 -16.02 -4.79 -20.21
CA LYS A 393 -14.67 -4.23 -20.39
C LYS A 393 -14.17 -3.63 -19.09
N GLN A 394 -12.97 -4.02 -18.68
CA GLN A 394 -12.32 -3.49 -17.49
C GLN A 394 -11.59 -2.17 -17.82
N GLY A 395 -11.54 -1.27 -16.84
CA GLY A 395 -10.78 -0.02 -16.94
C GLY A 395 -10.72 0.71 -15.61
N ILE A 396 -10.01 1.84 -15.61
CA ILE A 396 -9.78 2.67 -14.43
C ILE A 396 -10.57 3.97 -14.58
N VAL A 397 -11.29 4.42 -13.56
CA VAL A 397 -11.90 5.76 -13.53
C VAL A 397 -10.79 6.80 -13.65
N TYR A 398 -10.80 7.56 -14.75
CA TYR A 398 -9.75 8.53 -15.07
C TYR A 398 -10.01 9.88 -14.41
N ASN A 399 -11.22 10.42 -14.60
CA ASN A 399 -11.74 11.59 -13.90
C ASN A 399 -13.28 11.64 -13.96
N PHE A 400 -13.85 12.54 -13.17
CA PHE A 400 -15.21 13.03 -13.37
C PHE A 400 -15.15 14.38 -14.10
N GLY A 401 -16.19 14.69 -14.87
CA GLY A 401 -16.32 15.97 -15.56
C GLY A 401 -16.76 17.09 -14.62
N GLU A 402 -16.27 18.30 -14.89
CA GLU A 402 -16.69 19.54 -14.20
C GLU A 402 -18.19 19.87 -14.40
N ASP A 403 -18.85 19.20 -15.35
CA ASP A 403 -20.30 19.30 -15.56
C ASP A 403 -21.13 18.56 -14.49
N GLY A 404 -20.52 17.67 -13.70
CA GLY A 404 -21.23 16.82 -12.73
C GLY A 404 -22.17 15.78 -13.37
N CYS A 405 -22.13 15.63 -14.71
CA CYS A 405 -22.97 14.72 -15.48
C CYS A 405 -22.16 13.61 -16.17
N SER A 406 -20.82 13.74 -16.23
CA SER A 406 -19.94 12.87 -17.02
C SER A 406 -18.78 12.24 -16.23
N ILE A 407 -18.37 11.05 -16.68
CA ILE A 407 -17.28 10.24 -16.11
C ILE A 407 -16.40 9.73 -17.25
N THR A 408 -15.08 9.82 -17.11
CA THR A 408 -14.13 9.26 -18.07
C THR A 408 -13.55 7.96 -17.50
N VAL A 409 -13.55 6.89 -18.29
CA VAL A 409 -12.86 5.63 -17.93
C VAL A 409 -11.72 5.38 -18.92
N ALA A 410 -10.54 5.05 -18.39
CA ALA A 410 -9.41 4.54 -19.14
C ALA A 410 -9.57 3.04 -19.36
N LEU A 411 -10.03 2.63 -20.54
CA LEU A 411 -10.22 1.23 -20.91
C LEU A 411 -8.93 0.60 -21.47
N GLU A 412 -8.67 -0.64 -21.08
CA GLU A 412 -7.70 -1.49 -21.78
C GLU A 412 -8.34 -2.06 -23.06
N SER A 413 -7.89 -1.60 -24.23
CA SER A 413 -8.25 -2.21 -25.51
C SER A 413 -7.07 -2.22 -26.47
N ARG A 414 -6.78 -3.39 -27.04
CA ARG A 414 -5.72 -3.53 -28.06
C ARG A 414 -6.11 -2.79 -29.34
N HIS A 415 -5.13 -2.19 -29.99
CA HIS A 415 -5.32 -1.39 -31.20
C HIS A 415 -5.92 -2.25 -32.33
N GLY A 416 -7.16 -1.97 -32.74
CA GLY A 416 -7.91 -2.73 -33.75
C GLY A 416 -9.07 -3.59 -33.23
N ASP A 417 -9.37 -3.59 -31.93
CA ASP A 417 -10.51 -4.33 -31.36
C ASP A 417 -11.87 -3.81 -31.87
N ALA A 418 -12.55 -4.61 -32.72
CA ALA A 418 -13.89 -4.33 -33.24
C ALA A 418 -14.98 -4.27 -32.13
N THR A 419 -14.69 -4.76 -30.93
CA THR A 419 -15.57 -4.64 -29.76
C THR A 419 -15.61 -3.21 -29.20
N PHE A 420 -14.76 -2.28 -29.67
CA PHE A 420 -14.84 -0.87 -29.29
C PHE A 420 -16.02 -0.15 -29.94
N SER A 421 -16.26 -0.39 -31.24
CA SER A 421 -17.38 0.21 -31.99
C SER A 421 -18.76 -0.17 -31.43
N ARG A 422 -18.85 -1.23 -30.63
CA ARG A 422 -20.09 -1.72 -30.00
C ARG A 422 -20.56 -0.90 -28.80
N LEU A 423 -19.74 0.02 -28.29
CA LEU A 423 -20.07 0.91 -27.16
C LEU A 423 -20.82 2.19 -27.60
N PHE A 424 -20.63 2.64 -28.84
CA PHE A 424 -21.33 3.81 -29.36
C PHE A 424 -22.78 3.47 -29.72
N GLY A 425 -23.72 4.36 -29.39
CA GLY A 425 -25.15 4.17 -29.66
C GLY A 425 -25.83 3.12 -28.77
N LYS A 426 -25.28 2.82 -27.59
CA LYS A 426 -25.90 1.95 -26.57
C LYS A 426 -25.80 2.57 -25.18
N SER A 427 -26.81 2.32 -24.36
CA SER A 427 -26.75 2.55 -22.92
C SER A 427 -25.76 1.59 -22.25
N VAL A 428 -25.05 2.10 -21.26
CA VAL A 428 -23.95 1.46 -20.56
C VAL A 428 -24.17 1.56 -19.05
N ARG A 429 -23.80 0.50 -18.34
CA ARG A 429 -23.64 0.48 -16.88
C ARG A 429 -22.15 0.43 -16.54
N ILE A 430 -21.75 1.20 -15.54
CA ILE A 430 -20.40 1.17 -14.96
C ILE A 430 -20.54 0.64 -13.53
N ASP A 431 -19.99 -0.54 -13.26
CA ASP A 431 -19.91 -1.12 -11.91
C ASP A 431 -18.51 -0.89 -11.33
N ARG A 432 -18.38 -0.64 -10.03
CA ARG A 432 -17.10 -0.87 -9.34
C ARG A 432 -16.76 -2.36 -9.38
N ILE A 433 -15.50 -2.69 -9.65
CA ILE A 433 -14.99 -4.04 -9.42
C ILE A 433 -14.06 -4.01 -8.22
N GLN A 434 -14.65 -4.01 -7.02
CA GLN A 434 -13.89 -4.10 -5.77
C GLN A 434 -12.88 -5.28 -5.84
N GLY A 435 -13.33 -6.49 -6.19
CA GLY A 435 -12.50 -7.70 -6.28
C GLY A 435 -11.44 -7.78 -7.40
N LEU A 436 -11.32 -6.77 -8.26
CA LEU A 436 -10.23 -6.66 -9.24
C LEU A 436 -9.40 -5.38 -9.09
N ALA A 437 -9.77 -4.48 -8.16
CA ALA A 437 -9.00 -3.29 -7.85
C ALA A 437 -7.61 -3.64 -7.30
N ASP A 438 -7.54 -4.59 -6.37
CA ASP A 438 -6.32 -4.86 -5.61
C ASP A 438 -5.48 -6.06 -6.10
N ALA A 439 -5.83 -6.69 -7.23
CA ALA A 439 -4.98 -7.72 -7.85
C ALA A 439 -3.56 -7.19 -8.16
N LEU A 440 -3.47 -5.99 -8.74
CA LEU A 440 -2.20 -5.31 -9.03
C LEU A 440 -1.49 -4.80 -7.76
N THR A 441 -2.24 -4.40 -6.73
CA THR A 441 -1.67 -3.98 -5.44
C THR A 441 -1.10 -5.17 -4.68
N TYR A 442 -1.84 -6.27 -4.58
CA TYR A 442 -1.40 -7.56 -4.05
C TYR A 442 -0.12 -8.03 -4.76
N GLU A 443 -0.09 -8.00 -6.10
CA GLU A 443 1.11 -8.32 -6.87
C GLU A 443 2.28 -7.39 -6.55
N ARG A 444 2.07 -6.06 -6.48
CA ARG A 444 3.13 -5.09 -6.13
C ARG A 444 3.62 -5.24 -4.68
N ASN A 445 2.74 -5.57 -3.73
CA ASN A 445 3.07 -5.87 -2.33
C ASN A 445 3.89 -7.16 -2.22
N LEU A 446 3.43 -8.25 -2.84
CA LEU A 446 4.10 -9.55 -2.86
C LEU A 446 5.45 -9.47 -3.58
N GLU A 447 5.54 -8.74 -4.69
CA GLU A 447 6.80 -8.49 -5.39
C GLU A 447 7.78 -7.70 -4.52
N ALA A 448 7.33 -6.69 -3.76
CA ALA A 448 8.19 -5.98 -2.82
C ALA A 448 8.70 -6.88 -1.68
N LEU A 449 7.87 -7.81 -1.17
CA LEU A 449 8.31 -8.82 -0.22
C LEU A 449 9.34 -9.79 -0.84
N LEU A 450 9.13 -10.23 -2.09
CA LEU A 450 10.09 -11.09 -2.81
C LEU A 450 11.40 -10.36 -3.13
N LEU A 451 11.36 -9.06 -3.45
CA LEU A 451 12.53 -8.21 -3.65
C LEU A 451 13.27 -7.98 -2.32
N LEU A 452 12.56 -7.78 -1.21
CA LEU A 452 13.14 -7.72 0.13
C LEU A 452 13.84 -9.03 0.49
N GLN A 453 13.20 -10.18 0.26
CA GLN A 453 13.77 -11.51 0.55
C GLN A 453 15.04 -11.80 -0.27
N ARG A 454 15.01 -11.50 -1.57
CA ARG A 454 16.08 -11.83 -2.51
C ARG A 454 17.23 -10.83 -2.44
N ASN A 455 16.92 -9.53 -2.39
CA ASN A 455 17.87 -8.45 -2.59
C ASN A 455 18.15 -7.63 -1.32
N GLY A 456 17.34 -7.74 -0.27
CA GLY A 456 17.38 -6.85 0.91
C GLY A 456 18.77 -6.66 1.52
N LEU A 457 19.55 -7.74 1.64
CA LEU A 457 20.92 -7.74 2.19
C LEU A 457 22.02 -7.91 1.13
N GLN A 458 21.72 -7.77 -0.17
CA GLN A 458 22.74 -7.76 -1.22
C GLN A 458 23.50 -6.42 -1.25
N LYS A 459 24.80 -6.46 -1.53
CA LYS A 459 25.68 -5.27 -1.59
C LYS A 459 25.16 -4.19 -2.55
N ASP A 460 24.56 -4.60 -3.66
CA ASP A 460 24.10 -3.70 -4.72
C ASP A 460 22.68 -3.16 -4.46
N ASN A 461 22.04 -3.56 -3.35
CA ASN A 461 20.79 -2.96 -2.90
C ASN A 461 21.03 -1.59 -2.25
N VAL A 462 20.40 -0.57 -2.83
CA VAL A 462 20.43 0.82 -2.36
C VAL A 462 19.93 0.92 -0.90
N ALA A 463 18.89 0.16 -0.56
CA ALA A 463 18.23 0.17 0.74
C ALA A 463 18.90 -0.72 1.81
N ILE A 464 20.11 -1.25 1.57
CA ILE A 464 20.79 -2.19 2.48
C ILE A 464 20.93 -1.66 3.92
N GLY A 465 21.15 -0.35 4.10
CA GLY A 465 21.21 0.29 5.42
C GLY A 465 19.86 0.32 6.15
N VAL A 466 18.76 0.49 5.41
CA VAL A 466 17.39 0.45 5.94
C VAL A 466 17.05 -0.99 6.37
N VAL A 467 17.30 -1.97 5.51
CA VAL A 467 17.00 -3.39 5.77
C VAL A 467 17.82 -3.91 6.95
N ALA A 468 19.13 -3.64 6.99
CA ALA A 468 19.99 -4.05 8.10
C ALA A 468 19.63 -3.38 9.44
N THR A 469 18.99 -2.20 9.40
CA THR A 469 18.40 -1.57 10.59
C THR A 469 17.12 -2.32 11.00
N LEU A 470 16.10 -2.36 10.15
CA LEU A 470 14.75 -2.83 10.50
C LEU A 470 14.61 -4.33 10.86
N PHE A 471 15.63 -5.15 10.54
CA PHE A 471 15.73 -6.57 10.92
C PHE A 471 16.90 -6.90 11.86
N GLY A 472 17.72 -5.90 12.23
CA GLY A 472 18.87 -6.07 13.11
C GLY A 472 18.56 -6.08 14.61
N ASP A 473 19.57 -6.31 15.44
CA ASP A 473 19.49 -6.07 16.89
C ASP A 473 20.03 -4.68 17.25
N SER A 474 19.67 -4.11 18.41
CA SER A 474 20.33 -2.89 18.96
C SER A 474 21.87 -3.04 19.00
N LYS A 475 22.36 -4.26 19.25
CA LYS A 475 23.79 -4.61 19.28
C LYS A 475 24.49 -4.53 17.91
N ASP A 476 23.75 -4.47 16.80
CA ASP A 476 24.29 -4.30 15.45
C ASP A 476 24.14 -2.87 14.94
N VAL A 477 23.02 -2.22 15.23
CA VAL A 477 22.85 -0.77 14.96
C VAL A 477 23.94 0.06 15.64
N VAL A 478 24.30 -0.27 16.88
CA VAL A 478 25.44 0.35 17.60
C VAL A 478 26.80 0.00 16.97
N LYS A 479 26.93 -1.12 16.25
CA LYS A 479 28.17 -1.47 15.51
C LYS A 479 28.27 -0.78 14.16
N MET A 480 27.16 -0.65 13.44
CA MET A 480 27.10 0.13 12.19
C MET A 480 27.51 1.59 12.45
N ALA A 481 27.05 2.18 13.55
CA ALA A 481 27.46 3.50 14.01
C ALA A 481 28.98 3.56 14.32
N LYS A 482 29.49 2.63 15.13
CA LYS A 482 30.94 2.55 15.46
C LYS A 482 31.85 2.29 14.26
N ASN A 483 31.30 1.77 13.16
CA ASN A 483 32.00 1.56 11.89
C ASN A 483 31.83 2.74 10.91
N ASN A 484 31.24 3.87 11.34
CA ASN A 484 30.89 5.04 10.51
C ASN A 484 29.94 4.74 9.33
N LEU A 485 29.26 3.59 9.32
CA LEU A 485 28.31 3.17 8.28
C LEU A 485 26.92 3.75 8.47
N THR A 486 26.56 4.07 9.71
CA THR A 486 25.37 4.85 10.05
C THR A 486 25.73 5.96 11.01
N ASP A 487 24.84 6.95 11.09
CA ASP A 487 24.88 8.00 12.10
C ASP A 487 23.48 8.16 12.69
N TRP A 488 23.40 8.42 13.98
CA TRP A 488 22.14 8.57 14.72
C TRP A 488 21.99 9.94 15.34
N ASP A 489 23.06 10.74 15.36
CA ASP A 489 23.10 12.07 15.94
C ASP A 489 22.45 13.14 15.02
N GLU A 490 22.21 14.31 15.59
CA GLU A 490 21.69 15.47 14.85
C GLU A 490 22.75 16.02 13.87
N SER A 491 22.34 16.34 12.64
CA SER A 491 23.26 16.94 11.66
C SER A 491 23.84 18.26 12.17
N SER A 492 25.17 18.36 12.13
CA SER A 492 25.97 19.41 12.77
C SER A 492 26.12 20.70 11.95
N GLU A 493 25.24 20.94 10.98
CA GLU A 493 25.28 22.07 10.03
C GLU A 493 25.31 23.44 10.75
N PRO A 494 26.44 24.17 10.73
CA PRO A 494 26.57 25.47 11.38
C PRO A 494 26.02 26.59 10.47
N GLY A 495 24.77 26.44 10.03
CA GLY A 495 24.18 27.24 8.97
C GLY A 495 22.65 27.20 8.90
N LEU A 496 21.97 26.73 9.96
CA LEU A 496 20.51 26.79 10.07
C LEU A 496 20.02 28.22 10.32
N SER A 497 20.15 29.09 9.30
CA SER A 497 19.22 30.20 9.14
C SER A 497 17.82 29.59 9.07
N LEU A 498 16.99 29.89 10.08
CA LEU A 498 15.57 29.55 10.05
C LEU A 498 14.98 30.12 8.77
N SER A 499 14.11 29.35 8.10
CA SER A 499 13.36 29.90 6.98
C SER A 499 12.42 30.96 7.57
N GLU A 500 12.54 32.21 7.11
CA GLU A 500 11.77 33.37 7.62
C GLU A 500 10.24 33.15 7.58
N ARG A 501 9.80 32.13 6.83
CA ARG A 501 8.43 31.66 6.70
C ARG A 501 7.89 30.91 7.94
N TYR A 502 8.73 30.22 8.72
CA TYR A 502 8.27 29.29 9.76
C TYR A 502 9.16 29.25 11.02
N ALA A 503 8.57 29.59 12.17
CA ALA A 503 9.18 29.45 13.48
C ALA A 503 8.96 28.02 14.04
N PHE A 504 9.85 27.09 13.70
CA PHE A 504 9.79 25.70 14.18
C PHE A 504 10.15 25.57 15.67
N ASP A 505 9.43 24.73 16.42
CA ASP A 505 9.75 24.41 17.82
C ASP A 505 10.90 23.40 17.98
N ALA A 506 11.35 23.19 19.22
CA ALA A 506 12.48 22.30 19.52
C ALA A 506 12.28 20.83 19.08
N SER A 507 11.05 20.32 19.08
CA SER A 507 10.74 18.95 18.62
C SER A 507 10.79 18.84 17.09
N GLN A 508 10.26 19.86 16.40
CA GLN A 508 10.35 20.00 14.95
C GLN A 508 11.79 20.22 14.48
N LEU A 509 12.56 21.10 15.13
CA LEU A 509 13.97 21.36 14.83
C LEU A 509 14.86 20.13 15.03
N LYS A 510 14.60 19.33 16.08
CA LYS A 510 15.25 18.03 16.25
C LYS A 510 14.92 17.07 15.10
N ALA A 511 13.64 16.92 14.77
CA ALA A 511 13.20 16.05 13.68
C ALA A 511 13.79 16.49 12.32
N LEU A 512 13.89 17.79 12.06
CA LEU A 512 14.56 18.38 10.90
C LEU A 512 16.04 17.98 10.82
N ARG A 513 16.82 18.18 11.89
CA ARG A 513 18.25 17.84 11.94
C ARG A 513 18.51 16.34 11.79
N LEU A 514 17.65 15.49 12.34
CA LEU A 514 17.73 14.04 12.14
C LEU A 514 17.34 13.65 10.70
N GLY A 515 16.35 14.32 10.11
CA GLY A 515 15.89 14.10 8.74
C GLY A 515 16.90 14.53 7.66
N LEU A 516 17.78 15.48 7.98
CA LEU A 516 18.88 15.93 7.11
C LEU A 516 20.19 15.15 7.33
N ASN A 517 20.27 14.24 8.30
CA ASN A 517 21.46 13.41 8.44
C ASN A 517 21.48 12.31 7.35
N LYS A 518 22.28 12.54 6.30
CA LYS A 518 22.42 11.61 5.16
C LYS A 518 22.97 10.23 5.52
N LYS A 519 23.60 10.06 6.69
CA LYS A 519 24.07 8.78 7.21
C LYS A 519 23.04 8.07 8.11
N ARG A 520 21.92 8.72 8.44
CA ARG A 520 20.83 8.08 9.18
C ARG A 520 19.95 7.30 8.21
N PRO A 521 19.91 5.95 8.27
CA PRO A 521 19.18 5.16 7.28
C PRO A 521 17.67 5.21 7.50
N VAL A 522 17.21 5.33 8.75
CA VAL A 522 15.79 5.31 9.12
C VAL A 522 15.49 6.41 10.14
N LEU A 523 14.42 7.16 9.91
CA LEU A 523 13.83 8.06 10.90
C LEU A 523 12.31 7.89 10.90
N THR A 524 11.74 7.66 12.08
CA THR A 524 10.30 7.65 12.31
C THR A 524 9.90 8.98 12.95
N ILE A 525 9.03 9.76 12.29
CA ILE A 525 8.47 11.01 12.81
C ILE A 525 7.00 10.77 13.18
N GLN A 526 6.73 10.58 14.47
CA GLN A 526 5.36 10.58 14.97
C GLN A 526 4.89 12.04 15.12
N GLY A 527 3.97 12.45 14.24
CA GLY A 527 3.38 13.78 14.21
C GLY A 527 1.89 13.72 14.60
N SER A 528 1.61 13.91 15.90
CA SER A 528 0.25 14.00 16.44
C SER A 528 -0.57 15.13 15.77
N PRO A 529 -1.91 15.13 15.90
CA PRO A 529 -2.77 16.15 15.29
C PRO A 529 -2.33 17.59 15.59
N GLY A 530 -2.31 18.43 14.55
CA GLY A 530 -1.92 19.84 14.65
C GLY A 530 -0.42 20.11 14.82
N THR A 531 0.47 19.10 14.87
CA THR A 531 1.92 19.30 15.11
C THR A 531 2.74 19.82 13.91
N GLY A 532 2.11 20.16 12.80
CA GLY A 532 2.80 20.71 11.61
C GLY A 532 3.61 19.69 10.79
N LYS A 533 3.36 18.38 10.95
CA LYS A 533 4.03 17.27 10.25
C LYS A 533 4.32 17.56 8.77
N THR A 534 3.31 17.90 7.97
CA THR A 534 3.41 18.13 6.53
C THR A 534 4.27 19.36 6.18
N VAL A 535 4.26 20.41 7.02
CA VAL A 535 5.13 21.59 6.89
C VAL A 535 6.59 21.23 7.18
N LEU A 536 6.82 20.46 8.25
CA LEU A 536 8.14 19.93 8.59
C LEU A 536 8.70 19.02 7.47
N LEU A 537 7.88 18.12 6.91
CA LEU A 537 8.28 17.28 5.78
C LEU A 537 8.62 18.11 4.54
N THR A 538 7.80 19.11 4.21
CA THR A 538 8.06 20.06 3.11
C THR A 538 9.42 20.74 3.28
N GLU A 539 9.75 21.20 4.48
CA GLU A 539 11.04 21.85 4.77
C GLU A 539 12.22 20.86 4.76
N ILE A 540 12.05 19.62 5.26
CA ILE A 540 13.04 18.55 5.13
C ILE A 540 13.34 18.27 3.65
N ILE A 541 12.31 18.13 2.81
CA ILE A 541 12.44 17.88 1.37
C ILE A 541 13.16 19.05 0.68
N VAL A 542 12.75 20.29 0.96
CA VAL A 542 13.36 21.49 0.38
C VAL A 542 14.84 21.60 0.73
N ARG A 543 15.24 21.28 1.98
CA ARG A 543 16.64 21.27 2.39
C ARG A 543 17.43 20.07 1.82
N ALA A 544 16.84 18.87 1.75
CA ALA A 544 17.45 17.70 1.12
C ALA A 544 17.78 17.94 -0.37
N VAL A 545 16.82 18.48 -1.14
CA VAL A 545 17.01 18.82 -2.55
C VAL A 545 18.05 19.94 -2.73
N LYS A 546 18.09 20.94 -1.84
CA LYS A 546 19.16 21.95 -1.83
C LYS A 546 20.54 21.36 -1.51
N GLN A 547 20.61 20.29 -0.72
CA GLN A 547 21.83 19.49 -0.52
C GLN A 547 22.09 18.48 -1.65
N GLY A 548 21.39 18.56 -2.78
CA GLY A 548 21.60 17.71 -3.95
C GLY A 548 21.04 16.29 -3.86
N GLU A 549 20.16 15.99 -2.91
CA GLU A 549 19.47 14.70 -2.83
C GLU A 549 18.24 14.65 -3.76
N ARG A 550 18.06 13.53 -4.46
CA ARG A 550 16.83 13.24 -5.20
C ARG A 550 15.85 12.48 -4.31
N VAL A 551 14.59 12.93 -4.27
CA VAL A 551 13.60 12.49 -3.28
C VAL A 551 12.40 11.78 -3.93
N LEU A 552 11.99 10.65 -3.34
CA LEU A 552 10.71 10.00 -3.61
C LEU A 552 9.79 10.25 -2.40
N VAL A 553 8.61 10.84 -2.64
CA VAL A 553 7.59 11.07 -1.61
C VAL A 553 6.38 10.19 -1.92
N THR A 554 5.94 9.40 -0.95
CA THR A 554 4.74 8.57 -1.09
C THR A 554 3.81 8.66 0.10
N ALA A 555 2.58 8.21 -0.10
CA ALA A 555 1.59 7.99 0.95
C ALA A 555 0.66 6.83 0.55
N PRO A 556 -0.08 6.21 1.48
CA PRO A 556 -1.04 5.17 1.13
C PRO A 556 -2.22 5.70 0.29
N SER A 557 -2.70 6.91 0.54
CA SER A 557 -3.86 7.49 -0.16
C SER A 557 -3.48 8.61 -1.14
N ASN A 558 -4.19 8.70 -2.28
CA ASN A 558 -4.01 9.76 -3.26
C ASN A 558 -4.14 11.17 -2.65
N ALA A 559 -5.09 11.36 -1.71
CA ALA A 559 -5.32 12.65 -1.06
C ALA A 559 -4.11 13.14 -0.25
N ALA A 560 -3.38 12.26 0.44
CA ALA A 560 -2.17 12.63 1.16
C ALA A 560 -1.03 13.03 0.19
N VAL A 561 -0.87 12.29 -0.92
CA VAL A 561 0.09 12.64 -1.98
C VAL A 561 -0.25 14.01 -2.58
N ASP A 562 -1.51 14.26 -2.91
CA ASP A 562 -1.96 15.51 -3.54
C ASP A 562 -1.78 16.72 -2.60
N ASN A 563 -2.00 16.57 -1.28
CA ASN A 563 -1.68 17.60 -0.27
C ASN A 563 -0.17 17.94 -0.22
N MET A 564 0.71 16.96 -0.40
CA MET A 564 2.16 17.17 -0.48
C MET A 564 2.57 17.84 -1.80
N VAL A 565 1.93 17.50 -2.93
CA VAL A 565 2.13 18.18 -4.21
C VAL A 565 1.75 19.66 -4.10
N GLU A 566 0.64 19.99 -3.45
CA GLU A 566 0.21 21.37 -3.21
C GLU A 566 1.20 22.14 -2.33
N SER A 567 1.58 21.55 -1.18
CA SER A 567 2.57 22.13 -0.25
C SER A 567 3.90 22.45 -0.94
N LEU A 568 4.41 21.50 -1.75
CA LEU A 568 5.67 21.63 -2.49
C LEU A 568 5.56 22.54 -3.72
N SER A 569 4.38 22.73 -4.32
CA SER A 569 4.22 23.56 -5.53
C SER A 569 4.65 25.02 -5.32
N SER A 570 4.53 25.52 -4.09
CA SER A 570 4.97 26.86 -3.67
C SER A 570 6.50 27.06 -3.58
N THR A 571 7.28 25.98 -3.71
CA THR A 571 8.73 26.00 -3.43
C THR A 571 9.61 26.32 -4.64
N GLY A 572 9.06 26.24 -5.85
CA GLY A 572 9.81 26.42 -7.10
C GLY A 572 10.66 25.22 -7.54
N LEU A 573 10.61 24.08 -6.81
CA LEU A 573 11.35 22.87 -7.16
C LEU A 573 10.72 22.10 -8.33
N ASN A 574 11.51 21.27 -9.02
CA ASN A 574 11.02 20.40 -10.09
C ASN A 574 10.39 19.13 -9.49
N ILE A 575 9.06 19.15 -9.37
CA ILE A 575 8.25 18.09 -8.77
C ILE A 575 7.32 17.44 -9.80
N VAL A 576 7.21 16.11 -9.78
CA VAL A 576 6.37 15.33 -10.70
C VAL A 576 5.49 14.35 -9.92
N ARG A 577 4.17 14.48 -10.07
CA ARG A 577 3.15 13.58 -9.52
C ARG A 577 2.83 12.46 -10.52
N VAL A 578 3.11 11.22 -10.16
CA VAL A 578 2.85 10.01 -10.95
C VAL A 578 1.57 9.33 -10.45
N GLY A 579 0.78 8.80 -11.39
CA GLY A 579 -0.59 8.34 -11.15
C GLY A 579 -1.62 9.45 -11.36
N ASN A 580 -2.91 9.08 -11.37
CA ASN A 580 -4.01 10.03 -11.52
C ASN A 580 -4.20 10.81 -10.21
N PRO A 581 -4.24 12.16 -10.21
CA PRO A 581 -4.61 12.94 -9.03
C PRO A 581 -6.11 12.79 -8.77
N VAL A 582 -6.48 12.69 -7.49
CA VAL A 582 -7.91 12.64 -7.08
C VAL A 582 -8.45 14.06 -6.90
N ARG A 583 -7.58 15.02 -6.55
CA ARG A 583 -7.94 16.44 -6.42
C ARG A 583 -7.54 17.22 -7.67
N LEU A 584 -8.53 17.74 -8.39
CA LEU A 584 -8.35 18.57 -9.59
C LEU A 584 -7.92 20.02 -9.27
N SER A 585 -7.20 20.28 -8.17
CA SER A 585 -6.69 21.64 -7.93
C SER A 585 -5.66 22.00 -9.03
N PRO A 586 -5.70 23.22 -9.62
CA PRO A 586 -4.81 23.57 -10.72
C PRO A 586 -3.32 23.43 -10.39
N SER A 587 -2.96 23.63 -9.11
CA SER A 587 -1.66 23.34 -8.52
C SER A 587 -1.25 21.88 -8.78
N VAL A 588 -2.03 20.91 -8.28
CA VAL A 588 -1.75 19.47 -8.40
C VAL A 588 -1.82 18.99 -9.83
N ALA A 589 -2.84 19.41 -10.60
CA ALA A 589 -3.00 19.04 -12.00
C ALA A 589 -1.79 19.43 -12.86
N SER A 590 -1.26 20.64 -12.68
CA SER A 590 -0.08 21.16 -13.40
C SER A 590 1.23 20.39 -13.12
N LYS A 591 1.27 19.61 -12.03
CA LYS A 591 2.41 18.79 -11.63
C LYS A 591 2.24 17.31 -11.97
N SER A 592 1.09 16.91 -12.52
CA SER A 592 0.88 15.53 -12.96
C SER A 592 1.81 15.17 -14.14
N LEU A 593 2.38 13.96 -14.10
CA LEU A 593 3.19 13.41 -15.19
C LEU A 593 2.43 13.47 -16.52
N GLY A 594 1.13 13.18 -16.48
CA GLY A 594 0.24 13.26 -17.64
C GLY A 594 0.23 14.65 -18.27
N GLU A 595 -0.07 15.71 -17.51
CA GLU A 595 -0.16 17.05 -18.11
C GLU A 595 1.20 17.65 -18.47
N ILE A 596 2.28 17.34 -17.72
CA ILE A 596 3.64 17.74 -18.11
C ILE A 596 4.03 17.11 -19.46
N VAL A 597 3.73 15.82 -19.67
CA VAL A 597 4.00 15.11 -20.92
C VAL A 597 3.07 15.56 -22.04
N ASN A 598 1.77 15.76 -21.78
CA ASN A 598 0.83 16.38 -22.74
C ASN A 598 1.31 17.77 -23.18
N GLY A 599 1.85 18.56 -22.24
CA GLY A 599 2.45 19.86 -22.48
C GLY A 599 3.66 19.77 -23.43
N ARG A 600 4.66 18.95 -23.09
CA ARG A 600 5.85 18.72 -23.95
C ARG A 600 5.47 18.16 -25.33
N LEU A 601 4.51 17.25 -25.42
CA LEU A 601 4.07 16.61 -26.69
C LEU A 601 3.08 17.45 -27.51
N ARG A 602 2.59 18.60 -27.03
CA ARG A 602 1.47 19.35 -27.63
C ARG A 602 1.70 19.74 -29.09
N GLN A 603 2.92 20.14 -29.45
CA GLN A 603 3.28 20.48 -30.84
C GLN A 603 3.39 19.22 -31.71
N PHE A 604 4.05 18.17 -31.20
CA PHE A 604 4.25 16.91 -31.91
C PHE A 604 2.94 16.18 -32.22
N ARG A 605 2.01 16.09 -31.24
CA ARG A 605 0.66 15.53 -31.45
C ARG A 605 -0.14 16.34 -32.50
N LYS A 606 0.02 17.68 -32.55
CA LYS A 606 -0.63 18.55 -33.55
C LYS A 606 -0.08 18.33 -34.97
N GLU A 607 1.20 17.99 -35.10
CA GLU A 607 1.80 17.62 -36.38
C GLU A 607 1.37 16.21 -36.83
N LEU A 608 1.36 15.25 -35.89
CA LEU A 608 0.93 13.88 -36.15
C LEU A 608 -0.54 13.80 -36.57
N GLU A 609 -1.48 14.48 -35.90
CA GLU A 609 -2.89 14.44 -36.33
C GLU A 609 -3.11 15.12 -37.69
N ARG A 610 -2.32 16.11 -38.11
CA ARG A 610 -2.35 16.61 -39.49
C ARG A 610 -1.98 15.52 -40.49
N LYS A 611 -0.80 14.91 -40.32
CA LYS A 611 -0.36 13.75 -41.12
C LYS A 611 -1.39 12.61 -41.12
N ARG A 612 -2.07 12.40 -39.99
CA ARG A 612 -3.14 11.39 -39.83
C ARG A 612 -4.45 11.78 -40.51
N THR A 613 -4.84 13.07 -40.55
CA THR A 613 -6.02 13.54 -41.31
C THR A 613 -5.78 13.48 -42.81
N ASP A 614 -4.56 13.79 -43.25
CA ASP A 614 -4.14 13.77 -44.65
C ASP A 614 -4.13 12.32 -45.17
N LEU A 615 -3.38 11.41 -44.53
CA LEU A 615 -3.40 9.99 -44.86
C LEU A 615 -4.81 9.34 -44.77
N ARG A 616 -5.68 9.80 -43.87
CA ARG A 616 -7.09 9.36 -43.82
C ARG A 616 -7.93 9.92 -44.97
N LYS A 617 -7.58 11.07 -45.55
CA LYS A 617 -8.21 11.62 -46.76
C LYS A 617 -7.76 10.82 -47.97
N ASP A 618 -6.47 10.58 -48.09
CA ASP A 618 -5.86 9.78 -49.16
C ASP A 618 -6.48 8.37 -49.17
N LEU A 619 -6.56 7.71 -48.02
CA LEU A 619 -7.19 6.38 -47.86
C LEU A 619 -8.67 6.34 -48.27
N ARG A 620 -9.40 7.48 -48.26
CA ARG A 620 -10.78 7.57 -48.77
C ARG A 620 -10.86 7.81 -50.28
N GLN A 621 -9.75 8.22 -50.90
CA GLN A 621 -9.63 8.37 -52.36
C GLN A 621 -9.09 7.08 -53.01
N CYS A 622 -8.41 6.22 -52.25
CA CYS A 622 -7.99 4.88 -52.64
C CYS A 622 -9.17 3.88 -52.65
N ILE A 623 -10.04 3.97 -53.66
CA ILE A 623 -11.22 3.10 -53.78
C ILE A 623 -10.89 1.75 -54.48
N GLU A 624 -9.90 1.72 -55.38
CA GLU A 624 -9.66 0.58 -56.28
C GLU A 624 -8.26 -0.08 -56.16
N ASP A 625 -7.29 0.55 -55.48
CA ASP A 625 -5.92 0.02 -55.31
C ASP A 625 -5.66 -0.43 -53.86
N ASP A 626 -5.83 -1.73 -53.62
CA ASP A 626 -5.70 -2.33 -52.29
C ASP A 626 -4.24 -2.41 -51.80
N SER A 627 -3.27 -2.37 -52.72
CA SER A 627 -1.83 -2.30 -52.41
C SER A 627 -1.46 -0.93 -51.85
N LEU A 628 -1.90 0.13 -52.52
CA LEU A 628 -1.68 1.51 -52.07
C LEU A 628 -2.47 1.80 -50.77
N ALA A 629 -3.70 1.28 -50.65
CA ALA A 629 -4.44 1.30 -49.40
C ALA A 629 -3.72 0.54 -48.26
N ALA A 630 -3.07 -0.60 -48.53
CA ALA A 630 -2.24 -1.30 -47.55
C ALA A 630 -1.03 -0.48 -47.11
N GLY A 631 -0.36 0.20 -48.03
CA GLY A 631 0.73 1.15 -47.73
C GLY A 631 0.29 2.27 -46.79
N ILE A 632 -0.85 2.91 -47.05
CA ILE A 632 -1.39 3.96 -46.17
C ILE A 632 -1.80 3.41 -44.80
N ARG A 633 -2.41 2.22 -44.74
CA ARG A 633 -2.71 1.51 -43.48
C ARG A 633 -1.43 1.23 -42.67
N GLN A 634 -0.31 0.91 -43.33
CA GLN A 634 1.00 0.75 -42.69
C GLN A 634 1.61 2.07 -42.20
N LEU A 635 1.51 3.17 -42.97
CA LEU A 635 1.96 4.50 -42.54
C LEU A 635 1.18 5.00 -41.31
N LEU A 636 -0.15 4.86 -41.29
CA LEU A 636 -0.98 5.18 -40.14
C LEU A 636 -0.59 4.37 -38.88
N LYS A 637 -0.20 3.11 -39.05
CA LYS A 637 0.33 2.26 -37.97
C LYS A 637 1.73 2.69 -37.50
N GLN A 638 2.56 3.22 -38.39
CA GLN A 638 3.88 3.75 -38.03
C GLN A 638 3.76 5.05 -37.21
N LEU A 639 2.92 6.00 -37.63
CA LEU A 639 2.67 7.24 -36.87
C LEU A 639 2.20 6.96 -35.43
N GLY A 640 1.45 5.88 -35.20
CA GLY A 640 1.08 5.42 -33.85
C GLY A 640 2.27 4.94 -33.01
N ARG A 641 3.18 4.17 -33.61
CA ARG A 641 4.44 3.73 -32.96
C ARG A 641 5.36 4.92 -32.67
N ASP A 642 5.43 5.88 -33.57
CA ASP A 642 6.26 7.08 -33.41
C ASP A 642 5.76 7.93 -32.23
N LEU A 643 4.44 8.05 -32.07
CA LEU A 643 3.81 8.66 -30.90
C LEU A 643 4.14 7.90 -29.60
N GLU A 644 3.94 6.59 -29.56
CA GLU A 644 4.29 5.76 -28.40
C GLU A 644 5.76 5.88 -28.03
N SER A 645 6.65 5.90 -29.02
CA SER A 645 8.10 5.99 -28.82
C SER A 645 8.48 7.35 -28.22
N LYS A 646 7.98 8.45 -28.81
CA LYS A 646 8.26 9.82 -28.31
C LYS A 646 7.62 10.07 -26.95
N GLU A 647 6.46 9.49 -26.66
CA GLU A 647 5.85 9.54 -25.33
C GLU A 647 6.69 8.79 -24.28
N LYS A 648 7.12 7.56 -24.59
CA LYS A 648 8.02 6.77 -23.72
C LYS A 648 9.40 7.41 -23.55
N GLU A 649 9.84 8.26 -24.47
CA GLU A 649 11.03 9.11 -24.33
C GLU A 649 10.77 10.31 -23.42
N THR A 650 9.74 11.10 -23.71
CA THR A 650 9.37 12.30 -22.95
C THR A 650 9.06 11.98 -21.48
N ILE A 651 8.44 10.83 -21.19
CA ILE A 651 8.22 10.35 -19.82
C ILE A 651 9.55 10.08 -19.10
N ARG A 652 10.54 9.47 -19.78
CA ARG A 652 11.86 9.21 -19.20
C ARG A 652 12.60 10.50 -18.90
N GLU A 653 12.61 11.46 -19.83
CA GLU A 653 13.16 12.80 -19.63
C GLU A 653 12.54 13.49 -18.40
N VAL A 654 11.20 13.60 -18.36
CA VAL A 654 10.47 14.28 -17.27
C VAL A 654 10.77 13.66 -15.92
N LEU A 655 10.87 12.33 -15.83
CA LEU A 655 11.19 11.65 -14.58
C LEU A 655 12.68 11.75 -14.22
N SER A 656 13.61 11.75 -15.19
CA SER A 656 15.04 11.95 -14.90
C SER A 656 15.37 13.38 -14.47
N ASP A 657 14.68 14.36 -15.04
CA ASP A 657 14.79 15.78 -14.67
C ASP A 657 14.24 16.06 -13.26
N ALA A 658 13.36 15.20 -12.76
CA ALA A 658 12.62 15.39 -11.51
C ALA A 658 13.53 15.27 -10.27
N GLN A 659 13.58 16.37 -9.50
CA GLN A 659 14.23 16.42 -8.19
C GLN A 659 13.38 15.69 -7.15
N ILE A 660 12.05 15.79 -7.27
CA ILE A 660 11.07 15.15 -6.38
C ILE A 660 10.05 14.39 -7.23
N VAL A 661 9.91 13.10 -7.00
CA VAL A 661 8.84 12.26 -7.56
C VAL A 661 7.82 11.99 -6.47
N LEU A 662 6.52 12.11 -6.78
CA LEU A 662 5.42 11.89 -5.85
C LEU A 662 4.44 10.84 -6.39
N SER A 663 4.11 9.82 -5.61
CA SER A 663 3.14 8.76 -5.99
C SER A 663 2.47 8.15 -4.77
N THR A 664 1.44 7.31 -4.93
CA THR A 664 1.04 6.43 -3.83
C THR A 664 2.14 5.39 -3.54
N ASN A 665 2.06 4.72 -2.37
CA ASN A 665 2.96 3.61 -2.02
C ASN A 665 2.92 2.50 -3.08
N THR A 666 1.71 2.11 -3.51
CA THR A 666 1.49 1.16 -4.61
C THR A 666 1.93 1.74 -5.95
N GLY A 667 1.73 3.04 -6.17
CA GLY A 667 2.20 3.79 -7.34
C GLY A 667 3.71 3.76 -7.52
N ALA A 668 4.50 3.74 -6.44
CA ALA A 668 5.96 3.59 -6.50
C ALA A 668 6.41 2.23 -7.06
N GLY A 669 5.51 1.24 -7.10
CA GLY A 669 5.75 -0.05 -7.77
C GLY A 669 5.77 0.04 -9.29
N ASP A 670 5.41 1.20 -9.86
CA ASP A 670 5.26 1.34 -11.30
C ASP A 670 6.59 1.20 -12.08
N PRO A 671 6.61 0.45 -13.20
CA PRO A 671 7.79 0.31 -14.04
C PRO A 671 8.38 1.64 -14.55
N LEU A 672 7.60 2.73 -14.63
CA LEU A 672 8.11 4.06 -14.98
C LEU A 672 9.04 4.61 -13.88
N ILE A 673 8.59 4.60 -12.62
CA ILE A 673 9.37 5.11 -11.49
C ILE A 673 10.62 4.25 -11.30
N ARG A 674 10.46 2.93 -11.17
CA ARG A 674 11.56 1.98 -10.92
C ARG A 674 12.67 2.01 -11.97
N LYS A 675 12.35 2.33 -13.23
CA LYS A 675 13.34 2.45 -14.32
C LYS A 675 14.13 3.76 -14.30
N THR A 676 13.71 4.74 -13.49
CA THR A 676 14.36 6.06 -13.41
C THR A 676 15.48 6.10 -12.35
N GLY A 677 16.05 4.95 -12.00
CA GLY A 677 17.15 4.84 -11.06
C GLY A 677 16.76 5.08 -9.59
N CYS A 678 17.75 5.10 -8.71
CA CYS A 678 17.55 5.21 -7.27
C CYS A 678 17.23 6.64 -6.81
N PHE A 679 16.69 6.73 -5.60
CA PHE A 679 16.54 7.95 -4.83
C PHE A 679 17.54 7.99 -3.67
N ASP A 680 17.91 9.18 -3.22
CA ASP A 680 18.70 9.33 -2.00
C ASP A 680 17.81 9.13 -0.78
N LEU A 681 16.69 9.86 -0.76
CA LEU A 681 15.71 9.88 0.32
C LEU A 681 14.34 9.41 -0.16
N VAL A 682 13.76 8.47 0.58
CA VAL A 682 12.33 8.09 0.49
C VAL A 682 11.60 8.69 1.69
N ILE A 683 10.45 9.33 1.48
CA ILE A 683 9.55 9.78 2.55
C ILE A 683 8.20 9.11 2.36
N ILE A 684 7.69 8.44 3.39
CA ILE A 684 6.31 7.95 3.42
C ILE A 684 5.52 8.81 4.41
N GLU A 685 4.60 9.63 3.93
CA GLU A 685 3.59 10.32 4.76
C GLU A 685 2.37 9.40 4.99
N GLU A 686 1.70 9.59 6.12
CA GLU A 686 0.64 8.72 6.65
C GLU A 686 1.02 7.23 6.67
N ALA A 687 2.29 6.94 6.93
CA ALA A 687 2.83 5.59 7.08
C ALA A 687 2.20 4.77 8.23
N GLY A 688 1.37 5.40 9.07
CA GLY A 688 0.53 4.71 10.07
C GLY A 688 -0.68 3.98 9.48
N GLN A 689 -1.14 4.37 8.28
CA GLN A 689 -2.26 3.75 7.57
C GLN A 689 -1.83 2.72 6.52
N ALA A 690 -0.52 2.59 6.27
CA ALA A 690 0.02 1.65 5.32
C ALA A 690 0.34 0.33 6.01
N ILE A 691 -0.17 -0.78 5.47
CA ILE A 691 0.34 -2.12 5.80
C ILE A 691 1.85 -2.16 5.53
N GLU A 692 2.62 -2.91 6.34
CA GLU A 692 4.08 -2.94 6.18
C GLU A 692 4.55 -3.36 4.77
N PRO A 693 3.95 -4.36 4.09
CA PRO A 693 4.33 -4.72 2.71
C PRO A 693 4.28 -3.54 1.73
N ALA A 694 3.27 -2.67 1.83
CA ALA A 694 3.13 -1.49 0.97
C ALA A 694 4.21 -0.44 1.24
N CYS A 695 4.75 -0.36 2.46
CA CYS A 695 5.89 0.51 2.77
C CYS A 695 7.18 0.02 2.09
N TRP A 696 7.36 -1.28 1.88
CA TRP A 696 8.56 -1.82 1.25
C TRP A 696 8.68 -1.48 -0.25
N ILE A 697 7.57 -1.22 -0.94
CA ILE A 697 7.55 -0.84 -2.37
C ILE A 697 8.43 0.40 -2.66
N PRO A 698 8.24 1.57 -1.98
CA PRO A 698 9.13 2.72 -2.14
C PRO A 698 10.46 2.58 -1.38
N ILE A 699 10.50 1.95 -0.20
CA ILE A 699 11.72 1.86 0.63
C ILE A 699 12.89 1.21 -0.13
N LEU A 700 12.63 0.14 -0.88
CA LEU A 700 13.66 -0.58 -1.65
C LEU A 700 14.30 0.25 -2.79
N GLN A 701 13.82 1.47 -3.04
CA GLN A 701 14.32 2.37 -4.09
C GLN A 701 15.18 3.53 -3.54
N GLY A 702 15.28 3.68 -2.21
CA GLY A 702 16.01 4.75 -1.52
C GLY A 702 17.25 4.30 -0.74
N LYS A 703 18.21 5.22 -0.50
CA LYS A 703 19.38 4.97 0.37
C LYS A 703 19.00 5.07 1.85
N ARG A 704 18.08 5.99 2.17
CA ARG A 704 17.52 6.22 3.51
C ARG A 704 16.03 6.52 3.43
N CYS A 705 15.27 6.22 4.49
CA CYS A 705 13.84 6.49 4.56
C CYS A 705 13.43 7.32 5.79
N ILE A 706 12.41 8.16 5.61
CA ILE A 706 11.66 8.83 6.66
C ILE A 706 10.23 8.31 6.64
N LEU A 707 9.78 7.74 7.75
CA LEU A 707 8.41 7.28 7.96
C LEU A 707 7.70 8.34 8.81
N ALA A 708 6.65 8.95 8.29
CA ALA A 708 5.94 10.03 8.96
C ALA A 708 4.43 9.76 9.00
N GLY A 709 3.81 10.05 10.14
CA GLY A 709 2.39 9.80 10.35
C GLY A 709 2.09 9.75 11.84
N ASP A 710 1.03 9.05 12.21
CA ASP A 710 0.68 8.81 13.61
C ASP A 710 -0.08 7.49 13.79
N HIS A 711 0.47 6.56 14.57
CA HIS A 711 -0.18 5.27 14.86
C HIS A 711 -1.35 5.40 15.86
N CYS A 712 -1.55 6.58 16.46
CA CYS A 712 -2.72 6.88 17.30
C CYS A 712 -3.93 7.38 16.46
N GLN A 713 -3.76 7.59 15.16
CA GLN A 713 -4.84 7.86 14.19
C GLN A 713 -5.13 6.58 13.38
N LEU A 714 -6.01 6.63 12.37
CA LEU A 714 -6.52 5.44 11.67
C LEU A 714 -5.41 4.47 11.23
N ALA A 715 -5.62 3.19 11.53
CA ALA A 715 -4.78 2.08 11.08
C ALA A 715 -5.04 1.77 9.59
N PRO A 716 -4.29 0.82 8.97
CA PRO A 716 -4.73 0.23 7.70
C PRO A 716 -6.09 -0.46 7.89
N VAL A 717 -6.97 -0.38 6.89
CA VAL A 717 -8.22 -1.16 6.87
C VAL A 717 -7.86 -2.60 6.50
N ILE A 718 -8.35 -3.56 7.28
CA ILE A 718 -8.16 -4.99 7.08
C ILE A 718 -9.54 -5.65 7.22
N LEU A 719 -10.02 -6.32 6.17
CA LEU A 719 -11.30 -7.01 6.10
C LEU A 719 -11.23 -8.36 6.84
N SER A 720 -10.17 -9.13 6.60
CA SER A 720 -10.01 -10.45 7.18
C SER A 720 -9.56 -10.35 8.62
N ARG A 721 -10.44 -10.72 9.55
CA ARG A 721 -10.11 -10.80 10.97
C ARG A 721 -8.90 -11.71 11.23
N LYS A 722 -8.69 -12.76 10.43
CA LYS A 722 -7.50 -13.63 10.50
C LYS A 722 -6.21 -12.87 10.12
N ALA A 723 -6.25 -12.00 9.12
CA ALA A 723 -5.12 -11.17 8.73
C ALA A 723 -4.84 -10.06 9.77
N LEU A 724 -5.91 -9.47 10.35
CA LEU A 724 -5.83 -8.48 11.41
C LEU A 724 -5.22 -9.06 12.69
N ASP A 725 -5.76 -10.17 13.20
CA ASP A 725 -5.25 -10.90 14.38
C ASP A 725 -3.83 -11.45 14.13
N GLY A 726 -3.48 -11.76 12.87
CA GLY A 726 -2.13 -12.13 12.44
C GLY A 726 -1.12 -10.97 12.39
N GLY A 727 -1.59 -9.72 12.50
CA GLY A 727 -0.76 -8.52 12.58
C GLY A 727 -0.62 -7.69 11.29
N LEU A 728 -1.40 -7.97 10.22
CA LEU A 728 -1.30 -7.21 8.95
C LEU A 728 -1.65 -5.72 9.13
N GLY A 729 -2.54 -5.40 10.07
CA GLY A 729 -2.90 -4.03 10.45
C GLY A 729 -1.82 -3.29 11.26
N ILE A 730 -0.73 -3.94 11.67
CA ILE A 730 0.38 -3.28 12.38
C ILE A 730 1.28 -2.59 11.34
N SER A 731 1.14 -1.28 11.21
CA SER A 731 1.96 -0.48 10.29
C SER A 731 3.44 -0.47 10.68
N LEU A 732 4.33 -0.23 9.70
CA LEU A 732 5.77 -0.08 9.96
C LEU A 732 6.06 1.10 10.91
N LEU A 733 5.24 2.16 10.87
CA LEU A 733 5.30 3.30 11.78
C LEU A 733 4.94 2.92 13.24
N GLU A 734 4.07 1.93 13.42
CA GLU A 734 3.68 1.39 14.73
C GLU A 734 4.69 0.35 15.25
N ARG A 735 5.31 -0.43 14.37
CA ARG A 735 6.38 -1.37 14.72
C ARG A 735 7.68 -0.66 15.13
N ALA A 736 8.08 0.39 14.40
CA ALA A 736 9.40 1.02 14.55
C ALA A 736 9.77 1.52 15.97
N PRO A 737 8.85 2.10 16.79
CA PRO A 737 9.15 2.48 18.17
C PRO A 737 9.56 1.31 19.09
N SER A 738 9.17 0.07 18.78
CA SER A 738 9.59 -1.11 19.56
C SER A 738 11.02 -1.57 19.23
N LEU A 739 11.60 -1.07 18.13
CA LEU A 739 12.95 -1.41 17.68
C LEU A 739 13.99 -0.48 18.34
N HIS A 740 15.13 -1.08 18.72
CA HIS A 740 16.32 -0.37 19.19
C HIS A 740 16.05 0.64 20.31
N ASP A 741 15.20 0.25 21.26
CA ASP A 741 14.93 1.05 22.47
C ASP A 741 14.37 2.45 22.13
N GLY A 742 13.65 2.56 21.00
CA GLY A 742 13.05 3.79 20.49
C GLY A 742 13.97 4.67 19.64
N LEU A 743 15.25 4.30 19.44
CA LEU A 743 16.29 5.10 18.75
C LEU A 743 15.86 5.64 17.37
N LEU A 744 15.01 4.90 16.65
CA LEU A 744 14.54 5.28 15.32
C LEU A 744 13.55 6.46 15.34
N THR A 745 12.86 6.69 16.46
CA THR A 745 11.65 7.51 16.54
C THR A 745 11.89 8.86 17.20
N THR A 746 11.33 9.91 16.61
CA THR A 746 11.16 11.24 17.20
C THR A 746 9.68 11.60 17.23
N ARG A 747 9.24 12.32 18.27
CA ARG A 747 7.86 12.76 18.47
C ARG A 747 7.77 14.27 18.40
N LEU A 748 6.80 14.80 17.65
CA LEU A 748 6.45 16.21 17.67
C LEU A 748 5.51 16.48 18.85
N THR A 749 5.78 17.51 19.65
CA THR A 749 5.11 17.70 20.96
C THR A 749 4.30 18.98 21.09
N VAL A 750 4.48 19.96 20.20
CA VAL A 750 3.68 21.20 20.18
C VAL A 750 2.65 21.14 19.05
N GLN A 751 1.41 21.46 19.35
CA GLN A 751 0.30 21.51 18.38
C GLN A 751 -0.20 22.94 18.15
N TYR A 752 -0.59 23.23 16.90
CA TYR A 752 -0.92 24.56 16.38
C TYR A 752 -2.33 24.62 15.76
N ARG A 753 -3.23 23.71 16.17
CA ARG A 753 -4.60 23.54 15.64
C ARG A 753 -5.69 23.79 16.67
N MET A 754 -5.64 23.05 17.78
CA MET A 754 -6.72 22.84 18.73
C MET A 754 -6.68 23.84 19.90
N HIS A 755 -7.86 24.24 20.40
CA HIS A 755 -8.01 24.80 21.74
C HIS A 755 -7.48 23.82 22.80
N ASP A 756 -6.89 24.32 23.90
CA ASP A 756 -6.15 23.47 24.83
C ASP A 756 -7.04 22.40 25.49
N SER A 757 -8.29 22.70 25.81
CA SER A 757 -9.21 21.69 26.36
C SER A 757 -9.51 20.53 25.40
N ILE A 758 -9.51 20.78 24.08
CA ILE A 758 -9.67 19.73 23.05
C ILE A 758 -8.37 18.92 22.94
N ALA A 759 -7.23 19.61 22.85
CA ALA A 759 -5.90 18.99 22.77
C ALA A 759 -5.59 18.13 24.01
N MET A 760 -5.98 18.59 25.20
CA MET A 760 -5.72 17.93 26.49
C MET A 760 -6.41 16.57 26.59
N TRP A 761 -7.61 16.40 26.03
CA TRP A 761 -8.27 15.10 25.96
C TRP A 761 -7.42 14.09 25.16
N ALA A 762 -7.13 14.44 23.90
CA ALA A 762 -6.33 13.57 23.02
C ALA A 762 -4.93 13.33 23.59
N SER A 763 -4.30 14.37 24.17
CA SER A 763 -2.99 14.29 24.83
C SER A 763 -2.98 13.24 25.93
N ASN A 764 -3.94 13.29 26.86
CA ASN A 764 -4.00 12.36 27.99
C ASN A 764 -4.38 10.93 27.56
N GLU A 765 -5.35 10.79 26.67
CA GLU A 765 -5.90 9.49 26.25
C GLU A 765 -4.98 8.73 25.27
N MET A 766 -4.35 9.44 24.33
CA MET A 766 -3.66 8.83 23.18
C MET A 766 -2.16 9.12 23.14
N TYR A 767 -1.68 10.21 23.77
CA TYR A 767 -0.28 10.67 23.68
C TYR A 767 0.42 10.81 25.04
N HIS A 768 -0.09 10.15 26.09
CA HIS A 768 0.48 10.10 27.45
C HIS A 768 0.77 11.49 28.09
N GLY A 769 -0.03 12.51 27.78
CA GLY A 769 0.15 13.88 28.27
C GLY A 769 1.31 14.66 27.62
N LEU A 770 1.93 14.13 26.56
CA LEU A 770 3.11 14.72 25.92
C LEU A 770 2.77 15.84 24.92
N LEU A 771 1.54 15.87 24.39
CA LEU A 771 1.08 16.85 23.41
C LEU A 771 0.64 18.14 24.12
N LYS A 772 1.18 19.29 23.69
CA LYS A 772 0.98 20.60 24.31
C LYS A 772 0.54 21.65 23.30
N SER A 773 -0.34 22.54 23.69
CA SER A 773 -0.85 23.60 22.80
C SER A 773 0.13 24.77 22.68
N SER A 774 0.33 25.25 21.45
CA SER A 774 0.98 26.55 21.22
C SER A 774 0.14 27.68 21.83
N ARG A 775 0.82 28.72 22.34
CA ARG A 775 0.16 29.94 22.83
C ARG A 775 -0.75 30.61 21.79
N SER A 776 -0.51 30.35 20.50
CA SER A 776 -1.32 30.86 19.38
C SER A 776 -2.70 30.20 19.23
N VAL A 777 -2.93 29.04 19.86
CA VAL A 777 -4.21 28.31 19.78
C VAL A 777 -4.77 27.86 21.14
N ALA A 778 -3.96 27.86 22.20
CA ALA A 778 -4.34 27.31 23.50
C ALA A 778 -5.66 27.86 24.06
N SER A 779 -6.00 29.12 23.78
CA SER A 779 -7.22 29.80 24.25
C SER A 779 -8.15 30.28 23.13
N HIS A 780 -7.98 29.84 21.87
CA HIS A 780 -8.78 30.37 20.75
C HIS A 780 -10.20 29.78 20.66
N LEU A 781 -11.18 30.63 20.39
CA LEU A 781 -12.62 30.31 20.38
C LEU A 781 -13.29 30.83 19.10
N LEU A 782 -14.52 30.37 18.82
CA LEU A 782 -15.28 30.88 17.66
C LEU A 782 -15.60 32.37 17.81
N ALA A 783 -15.90 32.80 19.04
CA ALA A 783 -16.19 34.19 19.41
C ALA A 783 -15.00 35.17 19.26
N ASP A 784 -13.78 34.69 18.97
CA ASP A 784 -12.62 35.55 18.70
C ASP A 784 -12.62 36.12 17.27
N SER A 785 -13.47 35.58 16.39
CA SER A 785 -13.66 36.10 15.04
C SER A 785 -14.55 37.35 15.07
N PRO A 786 -14.15 38.48 14.47
CA PRO A 786 -14.87 39.75 14.60
C PRO A 786 -16.27 39.77 13.97
N VAL A 787 -16.60 38.77 13.14
CA VAL A 787 -17.94 38.57 12.54
C VAL A 787 -18.84 37.63 13.34
N VAL A 788 -18.30 36.97 14.39
CA VAL A 788 -19.03 35.96 15.17
C VAL A 788 -19.57 36.58 16.46
N LYS A 789 -20.89 36.50 16.64
CA LYS A 789 -21.60 36.89 17.87
C LYS A 789 -21.11 36.03 19.04
N ALA A 790 -20.70 36.68 20.12
CA ALA A 790 -20.20 36.03 21.32
C ALA A 790 -21.35 35.47 22.18
N THR A 791 -21.78 34.25 21.90
CA THR A 791 -22.82 33.49 22.63
C THR A 791 -22.19 32.49 23.61
N TRP A 792 -23.01 31.81 24.41
CA TRP A 792 -22.52 30.71 25.25
C TRP A 792 -21.99 29.52 24.41
N ILE A 793 -22.51 29.32 23.19
CA ILE A 793 -22.07 28.29 22.25
C ILE A 793 -20.70 28.66 21.65
N THR A 794 -20.56 29.89 21.11
CA THR A 794 -19.32 30.31 20.42
C THR A 794 -18.16 30.60 21.36
N ARG A 795 -18.43 30.75 22.66
CA ARG A 795 -17.43 30.75 23.75
C ARG A 795 -17.13 29.37 24.33
N CYS A 796 -17.78 28.30 23.86
CA CYS A 796 -17.56 26.95 24.37
C CYS A 796 -16.67 26.14 23.39
N PRO A 797 -15.55 25.56 23.83
CA PRO A 797 -14.69 24.74 22.96
C PRO A 797 -15.12 23.26 22.86
N LEU A 798 -15.90 22.77 23.84
CA LEU A 798 -16.31 21.37 23.98
C LEU A 798 -17.79 21.32 24.38
N LEU A 799 -18.67 20.90 23.47
CA LEU A 799 -20.11 20.80 23.71
C LEU A 799 -20.59 19.35 23.57
N LEU A 800 -21.41 18.89 24.50
CA LEU A 800 -22.13 17.61 24.43
C LEU A 800 -23.63 17.89 24.39
N LEU A 801 -24.29 17.47 23.31
CA LEU A 801 -25.74 17.44 23.18
C LEU A 801 -26.20 16.00 23.40
N ASP A 802 -26.74 15.75 24.58
CA ASP A 802 -27.25 14.44 24.99
C ASP A 802 -28.68 14.25 24.48
N THR A 803 -28.94 13.15 23.77
CA THR A 803 -30.28 12.81 23.27
C THR A 803 -31.16 12.16 24.35
N ARG A 804 -30.58 11.83 25.51
CA ARG A 804 -31.32 11.49 26.72
C ARG A 804 -31.83 12.75 27.41
N MET A 805 -33.03 12.68 27.97
CA MET A 805 -33.57 13.68 28.89
C MET A 805 -32.97 13.52 30.30
N PRO A 806 -33.01 14.56 31.17
CA PRO A 806 -32.42 14.49 32.52
C PRO A 806 -32.98 13.36 33.41
N TYR A 807 -34.20 12.89 33.14
CA TYR A 807 -34.85 11.75 33.81
C TYR A 807 -34.58 10.39 33.13
N GLY A 808 -33.58 10.30 32.24
CA GLY A 808 -33.06 9.05 31.67
C GLY A 808 -33.82 8.47 30.47
N ALA A 809 -34.98 9.03 30.11
CA ALA A 809 -35.70 8.65 28.90
C ALA A 809 -34.96 9.12 27.63
N LEU A 810 -35.06 8.35 26.54
CA LEU A 810 -34.60 8.75 25.22
C LEU A 810 -35.63 9.67 24.56
N ASN A 811 -35.18 10.71 23.84
CA ASN A 811 -36.09 11.57 23.08
C ASN A 811 -36.73 10.86 21.88
N ILE A 812 -37.94 11.31 21.53
CA ILE A 812 -38.71 10.80 20.39
C ILE A 812 -37.89 11.01 19.10
N GLY A 813 -37.76 9.97 18.28
CA GLY A 813 -36.95 9.98 17.05
C GLY A 813 -35.43 9.81 17.24
N CYS A 814 -34.90 9.82 18.47
CA CYS A 814 -33.46 9.69 18.74
C CYS A 814 -32.94 8.24 18.85
N LYS A 815 -33.66 7.27 18.31
CA LYS A 815 -33.25 5.84 18.30
C LYS A 815 -32.35 5.56 17.10
N GLU A 816 -31.47 4.57 17.20
CA GLU A 816 -30.78 4.05 16.00
C GLU A 816 -31.72 3.21 15.11
N HIS A 817 -31.56 3.36 13.81
CA HIS A 817 -32.24 2.58 12.77
C HIS A 817 -31.20 1.97 11.82
N LEU A 818 -31.47 0.76 11.32
CA LEU A 818 -30.68 0.13 10.26
C LEU A 818 -31.12 0.70 8.91
N ASP A 819 -30.17 1.00 8.04
CA ASP A 819 -30.40 1.51 6.68
C ASP A 819 -31.35 0.60 5.84
N PRO A 820 -32.48 1.11 5.32
CA PRO A 820 -33.40 0.34 4.49
C PRO A 820 -32.79 -0.16 3.17
N ALA A 821 -31.77 0.53 2.64
CA ALA A 821 -31.04 0.09 1.44
C ALA A 821 -30.12 -1.12 1.69
N GLY A 822 -30.15 -1.70 2.90
CA GLY A 822 -29.46 -2.96 3.21
C GLY A 822 -27.94 -2.84 3.17
N THR A 823 -27.38 -1.64 3.43
CA THR A 823 -25.93 -1.38 3.44
C THR A 823 -25.22 -1.91 4.70
N GLY A 824 -25.99 -2.35 5.71
CA GLY A 824 -25.48 -2.64 7.06
C GLY A 824 -25.12 -1.39 7.88
N SER A 825 -25.31 -0.19 7.33
CA SER A 825 -25.08 1.07 8.04
C SER A 825 -26.25 1.44 8.97
N PHE A 826 -26.03 2.45 9.81
CA PHE A 826 -27.02 2.95 10.76
C PHE A 826 -27.23 4.46 10.59
N TYR A 827 -28.44 4.91 10.88
CA TYR A 827 -28.82 6.32 10.95
C TYR A 827 -29.68 6.58 12.20
N ASN A 828 -29.89 7.86 12.52
CA ASN A 828 -30.64 8.33 13.67
C ASN A 828 -31.22 9.71 13.33
N GLU A 829 -32.53 9.75 13.05
CA GLU A 829 -33.20 10.94 12.50
C GLU A 829 -33.18 12.12 13.48
N GLY A 830 -33.45 11.85 14.76
CA GLY A 830 -33.45 12.87 15.80
C GLY A 830 -32.06 13.41 16.12
N GLU A 831 -31.00 12.60 16.03
CA GLU A 831 -29.63 13.14 16.03
C GLU A 831 -29.39 14.05 14.81
N ALA A 832 -29.88 13.67 13.62
CA ALA A 832 -29.70 14.48 12.41
C ALA A 832 -30.43 15.83 12.49
N ASP A 833 -31.61 15.89 13.14
CA ASP A 833 -32.29 17.16 13.44
C ASP A 833 -31.52 18.02 14.44
N ILE A 834 -31.03 17.43 15.54
CA ILE A 834 -30.24 18.15 16.56
C ILE A 834 -28.94 18.70 15.95
N VAL A 835 -28.28 17.94 15.07
CA VAL A 835 -27.11 18.41 14.30
C VAL A 835 -27.48 19.55 13.37
N THR A 836 -28.55 19.43 12.59
CA THR A 836 -29.01 20.47 11.64
C THR A 836 -29.29 21.79 12.37
N GLN A 837 -29.99 21.73 13.52
CA GLN A 837 -30.25 22.90 14.36
C GLN A 837 -28.98 23.48 14.98
N GLN A 838 -28.00 22.66 15.39
CA GLN A 838 -26.72 23.14 15.87
C GLN A 838 -25.89 23.84 14.77
N VAL A 839 -25.93 23.34 13.53
CA VAL A 839 -25.31 24.00 12.37
C VAL A 839 -25.97 25.37 12.13
N LEU A 840 -27.30 25.44 12.06
CA LEU A 840 -28.07 26.69 11.93
C LEU A 840 -27.68 27.69 13.03
N ASN A 841 -27.61 27.25 14.29
CA ASN A 841 -27.26 28.11 15.42
C ASN A 841 -25.85 28.71 15.29
N LEU A 842 -24.87 27.98 14.76
CA LEU A 842 -23.52 28.51 14.48
C LEU A 842 -23.52 29.50 13.31
N VAL A 843 -24.24 29.21 12.23
CA VAL A 843 -24.35 30.12 11.07
C VAL A 843 -25.09 31.42 11.44
N HIS A 844 -26.17 31.34 12.23
CA HIS A 844 -26.86 32.49 12.81
C HIS A 844 -26.01 33.27 13.84
N CYS A 845 -25.02 32.63 14.47
CA CYS A 845 -23.98 33.32 15.24
C CYS A 845 -22.96 34.06 14.34
N GLY A 846 -22.97 33.88 13.02
CA GLY A 846 -21.98 34.48 12.09
C GLY A 846 -20.76 33.61 11.81
N VAL A 847 -20.78 32.32 12.18
CA VAL A 847 -19.74 31.37 11.78
C VAL A 847 -19.93 31.03 10.30
N SER A 848 -18.88 31.15 9.48
CA SER A 848 -18.98 30.81 8.06
C SER A 848 -19.32 29.32 7.87
N PRO A 849 -20.28 28.97 6.99
CA PRO A 849 -20.61 27.58 6.66
C PRO A 849 -19.38 26.73 6.29
N THR A 850 -18.46 27.29 5.49
CA THR A 850 -17.20 26.63 5.08
C THR A 850 -16.20 26.38 6.21
N ALA A 851 -16.44 26.96 7.39
CA ALA A 851 -15.63 26.76 8.59
C ALA A 851 -16.26 25.75 9.57
N ILE A 852 -17.44 25.21 9.23
CA ILE A 852 -18.18 24.17 9.95
C ILE A 852 -18.07 22.86 9.17
N VAL A 853 -17.81 21.75 9.85
CA VAL A 853 -17.85 20.41 9.26
C VAL A 853 -18.68 19.48 10.11
N VAL A 854 -19.58 18.74 9.46
CA VAL A 854 -20.40 17.71 10.08
C VAL A 854 -19.80 16.33 9.78
N GLN A 855 -19.69 15.52 10.83
CA GLN A 855 -19.10 14.19 10.76
C GLN A 855 -20.06 13.14 11.34
N SER A 856 -20.10 11.99 10.69
CA SER A 856 -20.64 10.77 11.30
C SER A 856 -19.69 9.58 11.07
N PRO A 857 -19.64 8.61 11.99
CA PRO A 857 -19.02 7.31 11.77
C PRO A 857 -19.75 6.45 10.72
N TYR A 858 -21.03 6.73 10.42
CA TYR A 858 -21.90 5.90 9.56
C TYR A 858 -22.28 6.61 8.26
N ILE A 859 -22.30 5.88 7.14
CA ILE A 859 -22.50 6.47 5.81
C ILE A 859 -23.97 6.85 5.54
N ALA A 860 -24.93 6.05 6.02
CA ALA A 860 -26.36 6.37 5.95
C ALA A 860 -26.70 7.67 6.72
N GLN A 861 -26.08 7.87 7.90
CA GLN A 861 -26.21 9.14 8.62
C GLN A 861 -25.55 10.30 7.85
N VAL A 862 -24.45 10.10 7.11
CA VAL A 862 -23.86 11.14 6.24
C VAL A 862 -24.77 11.49 5.07
N GLN A 863 -25.47 10.52 4.46
CA GLN A 863 -26.48 10.76 3.42
C GLN A 863 -27.65 11.58 3.99
N LEU A 864 -28.29 11.10 5.06
CA LEU A 864 -29.39 11.79 5.75
C LEU A 864 -29.03 13.21 6.21
N LEU A 865 -27.80 13.43 6.70
CA LEU A 865 -27.33 14.76 7.09
C LEU A 865 -27.13 15.70 5.91
N ARG A 866 -26.73 15.20 4.72
CA ARG A 866 -26.69 16.03 3.51
C ARG A 866 -28.10 16.42 3.09
N GLU A 867 -29.02 15.45 3.01
CA GLU A 867 -30.42 15.68 2.64
C GLU A 867 -31.14 16.66 3.58
N LYS A 868 -30.86 16.62 4.89
CA LYS A 868 -31.41 17.59 5.85
C LYS A 868 -30.75 18.97 5.76
N LEU A 869 -29.45 19.07 5.43
CA LEU A 869 -28.76 20.36 5.30
C LEU A 869 -29.02 21.05 3.95
N GLU A 870 -29.20 20.30 2.85
CA GLU A 870 -29.53 20.84 1.52
C GLU A 870 -30.91 21.54 1.47
N GLN A 871 -31.80 21.27 2.44
CA GLN A 871 -33.07 21.98 2.62
C GLN A 871 -32.90 23.46 3.05
N TYR A 872 -31.72 23.83 3.55
CA TYR A 872 -31.42 25.18 4.05
C TYR A 872 -30.36 25.84 3.15
N PRO A 873 -30.72 26.81 2.29
CA PRO A 873 -29.78 27.41 1.33
C PRO A 873 -28.53 28.03 1.96
N GLU A 874 -28.63 28.53 3.19
CA GLU A 874 -27.53 29.08 3.97
C GLU A 874 -26.52 28.03 4.49
N LEU A 875 -26.87 26.74 4.43
CA LEU A 875 -26.03 25.63 4.88
C LEU A 875 -25.37 24.85 3.73
N PHE A 876 -25.69 25.17 2.48
CA PHE A 876 -25.20 24.47 1.28
C PHE A 876 -23.66 24.35 1.18
N ALA A 877 -22.92 25.23 1.86
CA ALA A 877 -21.45 25.23 1.90
C ALA A 877 -20.83 24.59 3.16
N VAL A 878 -21.62 23.89 3.99
CA VAL A 878 -21.15 23.06 5.12
C VAL A 878 -20.75 21.67 4.60
N GLU A 879 -19.54 21.19 4.89
CA GLU A 879 -19.15 19.85 4.45
C GLU A 879 -19.70 18.77 5.41
N VAL A 880 -20.37 17.75 4.85
CA VAL A 880 -20.76 16.53 5.55
C VAL A 880 -19.93 15.36 5.04
N SER A 881 -19.26 14.64 5.95
CA SER A 881 -18.31 13.58 5.60
C SER A 881 -18.27 12.45 6.64
N THR A 882 -17.75 11.29 6.24
CA THR A 882 -17.36 10.27 7.23
C THR A 882 -16.07 10.69 7.92
N ILE A 883 -15.85 10.26 9.17
CA ILE A 883 -14.61 10.55 9.91
C ILE A 883 -13.36 10.23 9.08
N ASP A 884 -13.37 9.06 8.44
CA ASP A 884 -12.26 8.52 7.66
C ASP A 884 -11.99 9.34 6.38
N SER A 885 -13.05 9.81 5.69
CA SER A 885 -12.91 10.68 4.51
C SER A 885 -12.54 12.13 4.84
N PHE A 886 -12.61 12.56 6.10
CA PHE A 886 -12.12 13.86 6.56
C PHE A 886 -10.68 13.84 7.10
N GLN A 887 -9.95 12.73 6.95
CA GLN A 887 -8.56 12.66 7.40
C GLN A 887 -7.64 13.68 6.69
N GLY A 888 -6.56 14.07 7.37
CA GLY A 888 -5.64 15.15 6.96
C GLY A 888 -6.17 16.56 7.21
N ARG A 889 -7.49 16.78 7.09
CA ARG A 889 -8.15 18.09 7.14
C ARG A 889 -8.41 18.60 8.57
N GLU A 890 -8.91 19.83 8.67
CA GLU A 890 -9.34 20.52 9.89
C GLU A 890 -10.43 21.57 9.61
N ALA A 891 -11.18 21.97 10.64
CA ALA A 891 -12.22 23.00 10.57
C ALA A 891 -12.33 23.80 11.88
N ASP A 892 -12.86 25.03 11.85
CA ASP A 892 -13.00 25.86 13.07
C ASP A 892 -14.00 25.25 14.05
N ALA A 893 -15.14 24.78 13.52
CA ALA A 893 -16.16 24.02 14.23
C ALA A 893 -16.34 22.62 13.61
N VAL A 894 -16.39 21.59 14.45
CA VAL A 894 -16.76 20.22 14.04
C VAL A 894 -17.95 19.73 14.86
N ILE A 895 -18.94 19.14 14.20
CA ILE A 895 -20.13 18.56 14.84
C ILE A 895 -20.17 17.06 14.51
N ILE A 896 -20.22 16.21 15.54
CA ILE A 896 -20.14 14.75 15.40
C ILE A 896 -21.45 14.12 15.86
N SER A 897 -22.17 13.45 14.95
CA SER A 897 -23.28 12.54 15.30
C SER A 897 -22.72 11.15 15.57
N MET A 898 -23.04 10.57 16.74
CA MET A 898 -22.58 9.23 17.12
C MET A 898 -23.54 8.11 16.70
N VAL A 899 -24.81 8.43 16.40
CA VAL A 899 -25.89 7.56 15.88
C VAL A 899 -26.38 6.50 16.87
N ARG A 900 -25.48 5.80 17.56
CA ARG A 900 -25.76 4.59 18.35
C ARG A 900 -26.55 4.91 19.62
N SER A 901 -27.79 4.44 19.64
CA SER A 901 -28.78 4.63 20.70
C SER A 901 -29.64 3.36 20.78
N ASN A 902 -29.29 2.49 21.72
CA ASN A 902 -29.91 1.18 21.92
C ASN A 902 -29.83 0.70 23.39
N PRO A 903 -30.77 -0.13 23.86
CA PRO A 903 -30.82 -0.61 25.24
C PRO A 903 -29.74 -1.65 25.59
N LEU A 904 -28.95 -2.14 24.61
CA LEU A 904 -27.89 -3.13 24.82
C LEU A 904 -26.54 -2.51 25.15
N GLY A 905 -26.39 -1.18 25.07
CA GLY A 905 -25.08 -0.52 25.19
C GLY A 905 -24.13 -0.81 24.01
N ALA A 906 -24.67 -1.29 22.89
CA ALA A 906 -23.91 -1.77 21.75
C ALA A 906 -23.40 -0.60 20.89
N VAL A 907 -22.18 -0.15 21.15
CA VAL A 907 -21.53 0.95 20.40
C VAL A 907 -20.90 0.53 19.06
N GLY A 908 -20.78 -0.77 18.79
CA GLY A 908 -20.15 -1.28 17.56
C GLY A 908 -18.72 -0.76 17.36
N PHE A 909 -18.36 -0.40 16.13
CA PHE A 909 -17.01 0.09 15.79
C PHE A 909 -16.66 1.48 16.38
N LEU A 910 -17.59 2.18 17.05
CA LEU A 910 -17.27 3.40 17.79
C LEU A 910 -16.35 3.14 18.99
N GLY A 911 -16.16 1.87 19.37
CA GLY A 911 -15.13 1.47 20.32
C GLY A 911 -13.69 1.75 19.83
N ASP A 912 -13.47 2.02 18.54
CA ASP A 912 -12.13 2.38 18.05
C ASP A 912 -11.70 3.78 18.49
N SER A 913 -10.81 3.79 19.48
CA SER A 913 -10.09 4.97 19.95
C SER A 913 -9.38 5.76 18.85
N ARG A 914 -8.86 5.12 17.78
CA ARG A 914 -8.14 5.80 16.69
C ARG A 914 -9.08 6.65 15.84
N ARG A 915 -10.23 6.10 15.42
CA ARG A 915 -11.28 6.83 14.69
C ARG A 915 -11.84 8.00 15.50
N ILE A 916 -12.15 7.79 16.78
CA ILE A 916 -12.69 8.86 17.64
C ILE A 916 -11.63 9.94 17.92
N ASN A 917 -10.36 9.56 18.11
CA ASN A 917 -9.24 10.50 18.19
C ASN A 917 -9.11 11.34 16.92
N VAL A 918 -9.22 10.73 15.73
CA VAL A 918 -9.25 11.49 14.46
C VAL A 918 -10.38 12.51 14.49
N ALA A 919 -11.63 12.11 14.73
CA ALA A 919 -12.81 12.98 14.69
C ALA A 919 -12.68 14.22 15.60
N ILE A 920 -12.41 14.02 16.90
CA ILE A 920 -12.27 15.13 17.86
C ILE A 920 -11.12 16.07 17.46
N THR A 921 -10.00 15.53 16.97
CA THR A 921 -8.81 16.32 16.59
C THR A 921 -8.87 16.96 15.20
N ARG A 922 -10.04 16.94 14.53
CA ARG A 922 -10.30 17.76 13.34
C ARG A 922 -10.69 19.20 13.71
N ALA A 923 -11.25 19.42 14.90
CA ALA A 923 -11.66 20.73 15.37
C ALA A 923 -10.46 21.63 15.69
N ARG A 924 -10.60 22.93 15.40
CA ARG A 924 -9.65 23.96 15.81
C ARG A 924 -10.13 24.64 17.10
N LYS A 925 -11.32 25.24 17.07
CA LYS A 925 -11.85 26.09 18.17
C LYS A 925 -12.99 25.45 18.95
N HIS A 926 -13.85 24.69 18.26
CA HIS A 926 -15.08 24.15 18.82
C HIS A 926 -15.36 22.74 18.30
N VAL A 927 -15.72 21.82 19.20
CA VAL A 927 -16.32 20.54 18.84
C VAL A 927 -17.63 20.31 19.59
N THR A 928 -18.67 19.94 18.85
CA THR A 928 -19.92 19.41 19.40
C THR A 928 -19.97 17.89 19.18
N VAL A 929 -20.34 17.14 20.21
CA VAL A 929 -20.71 15.71 20.13
C VAL A 929 -22.21 15.58 20.39
N VAL A 930 -22.93 14.90 19.52
CA VAL A 930 -24.35 14.54 19.67
C VAL A 930 -24.44 13.03 19.85
N CYS A 931 -25.06 12.56 20.94
CA CYS A 931 -25.18 11.12 21.22
C CYS A 931 -26.20 10.78 22.33
N ASP A 932 -26.65 9.52 22.39
CA ASP A 932 -27.20 8.93 23.63
C ASP A 932 -26.04 8.63 24.61
N THR A 933 -25.90 9.41 25.68
CA THR A 933 -24.78 9.19 26.62
C THR A 933 -24.85 7.86 27.37
N SER A 934 -26.04 7.25 27.49
CA SER A 934 -26.22 5.98 28.19
C SER A 934 -25.80 4.77 27.35
N THR A 935 -26.06 4.77 26.04
CA THR A 935 -25.51 3.75 25.14
C THR A 935 -24.00 3.90 25.00
N ILE A 936 -23.53 5.14 24.81
CA ILE A 936 -22.11 5.44 24.57
C ILE A 936 -21.22 5.16 25.81
N CYS A 937 -21.73 5.31 27.04
CA CYS A 937 -20.92 5.08 28.25
C CYS A 937 -20.55 3.62 28.53
N HIS A 938 -21.11 2.64 27.81
CA HIS A 938 -20.67 1.24 27.90
C HIS A 938 -19.26 1.02 27.34
N SER A 939 -18.78 1.89 26.44
CA SER A 939 -17.36 1.92 26.07
C SER A 939 -16.57 2.69 27.12
N THR A 940 -15.59 2.03 27.75
CA THR A 940 -14.73 2.63 28.78
C THR A 940 -13.95 3.85 28.27
N PHE A 941 -13.56 3.84 26.99
CA PHE A 941 -12.88 4.94 26.30
C PHE A 941 -13.84 6.12 26.06
N LEU A 942 -15.01 5.87 25.47
CA LEU A 942 -16.01 6.93 25.22
C LEU A 942 -16.53 7.53 26.54
N ALA A 943 -16.67 6.71 27.59
CA ALA A 943 -16.98 7.18 28.93
C ALA A 943 -15.90 8.11 29.53
N ARG A 944 -14.62 8.04 29.09
CA ARG A 944 -13.58 9.03 29.46
C ARG A 944 -13.76 10.33 28.67
N LEU A 945 -14.06 10.27 27.37
CA LEU A 945 -14.42 11.46 26.57
C LEU A 945 -15.62 12.22 27.16
N LEU A 946 -16.73 11.53 27.48
CA LEU A 946 -17.91 12.15 28.09
C LEU A 946 -17.60 12.80 29.44
N ARG A 947 -16.73 12.19 30.26
CA ARG A 947 -16.24 12.77 31.53
C ARG A 947 -15.33 13.99 31.32
N HIS A 948 -14.54 14.02 30.25
CA HIS A 948 -13.70 15.17 29.91
C HIS A 948 -14.56 16.37 29.45
N ILE A 949 -15.55 16.14 28.58
CA ILE A 949 -16.48 17.20 28.15
C ILE A 949 -17.29 17.73 29.35
N ARG A 950 -17.76 16.85 30.26
CA ARG A 950 -18.41 17.23 31.52
C ARG A 950 -17.54 18.05 32.47
N ARG A 951 -16.20 18.07 32.30
CA ARG A 951 -15.25 18.80 33.16
C ARG A 951 -14.69 20.08 32.53
N TYR A 952 -14.51 20.11 31.22
CA TYR A 952 -13.82 21.20 30.49
C TYR A 952 -14.66 21.83 29.37
N GLY A 953 -15.94 21.50 29.31
CA GLY A 953 -16.90 21.93 28.30
C GLY A 953 -18.28 22.20 28.90
N GLN A 954 -19.31 22.11 28.07
CA GLN A 954 -20.71 22.19 28.49
C GLN A 954 -21.50 20.96 28.03
N VAL A 955 -22.57 20.65 28.78
CA VAL A 955 -23.51 19.58 28.46
C VAL A 955 -24.92 20.16 28.42
N LYS A 956 -25.70 19.76 27.42
CA LYS A 956 -27.12 20.07 27.28
C LYS A 956 -27.86 18.79 26.94
N HIS A 957 -29.04 18.61 27.53
CA HIS A 957 -30.01 17.61 27.09
C HIS A 957 -30.90 18.25 26.01
N VAL A 958 -31.06 17.62 24.84
CA VAL A 958 -31.72 18.24 23.68
C VAL A 958 -32.75 17.30 23.07
N ALA A 959 -33.95 17.82 22.81
CA ALA A 959 -35.01 17.15 22.07
C ALA A 959 -35.08 17.68 20.62
N PRO A 960 -35.33 16.81 19.61
CA PRO A 960 -35.60 17.25 18.24
C PRO A 960 -36.77 18.24 18.20
N GLY A 961 -36.70 19.23 17.30
CA GLY A 961 -37.79 20.19 17.10
C GLY A 961 -38.09 21.13 18.28
N SER A 962 -37.18 21.30 19.25
CA SER A 962 -37.31 22.27 20.35
C SER A 962 -37.12 23.73 19.86
N LEU A 963 -38.11 24.22 19.10
CA LEU A 963 -38.00 25.37 18.21
C LEU A 963 -37.93 26.74 18.91
N ASP A 964 -38.43 26.85 20.14
CA ASP A 964 -38.47 28.13 20.85
C ASP A 964 -37.11 28.49 21.45
N GLY A 965 -36.53 29.59 20.96
CA GLY A 965 -35.25 30.17 21.39
C GLY A 965 -35.20 30.66 22.85
N VAL A 966 -36.21 30.34 23.66
CA VAL A 966 -36.32 30.61 25.10
C VAL A 966 -35.84 29.42 25.94
N SER A 967 -35.94 28.17 25.43
CA SER A 967 -35.95 26.97 26.30
C SER A 967 -34.91 25.89 25.97
N GLY A 968 -34.55 25.69 24.69
CA GLY A 968 -33.67 24.59 24.27
C GLY A 968 -32.20 24.99 24.13
N LEU A 969 -31.86 25.62 22.99
CA LEU A 969 -30.51 26.08 22.63
C LEU A 969 -30.41 27.61 22.53
N GLY A 970 -31.29 28.33 23.24
CA GLY A 970 -31.51 29.78 23.12
C GLY A 970 -30.26 30.65 23.12
N PHE A 971 -30.29 31.71 22.30
CA PHE A 971 -29.17 32.64 22.09
C PHE A 971 -28.93 33.58 23.28
N SER A 972 -29.95 33.83 24.10
CA SER A 972 -29.89 34.70 25.26
C SER A 972 -29.17 34.04 26.45
N GLN A 973 -28.42 34.84 27.21
CA GLN A 973 -28.06 34.45 28.57
C GLN A 973 -29.35 34.28 29.40
N PRO A 974 -29.37 33.41 30.43
CA PRO A 974 -30.31 33.63 31.52
C PRO A 974 -30.01 35.01 32.10
N THR A 975 -30.96 35.95 31.96
CA THR A 975 -30.86 37.23 32.64
C THR A 975 -30.74 36.98 34.13
N LEU A 976 -29.63 37.41 34.74
CA LEU A 976 -29.55 37.51 36.18
C LEU A 976 -30.76 38.31 36.66
N PRO A 977 -31.52 37.85 37.67
CA PRO A 977 -32.62 38.63 38.21
C PRO A 977 -32.07 39.98 38.64
N SER A 978 -32.68 41.05 38.16
CA SER A 978 -32.29 42.42 38.51
C SER A 978 -32.39 42.58 40.02
N ILE A 979 -31.25 42.84 40.68
CA ILE A 979 -31.23 43.10 42.12
C ILE A 979 -31.87 44.47 42.33
N SER A 980 -33.10 44.45 42.85
CA SER A 980 -33.81 45.57 43.47
C SER A 980 -33.67 45.46 44.99
#